data_AF-A0A9P8BJK1-F1
#
_entry.id   AF-A0A9P8BJK1-F1
#
_cell.length_a   1.000
_cell.length_b   1.000
_cell.length_c   1.000
_cell.angle_alpha   90.00
_cell.angle_beta   90.00
_cell.angle_gamma   90.00
#
_symmetry.space_group_name_H-M   'P 1'
#
loop_
_entity.id
_entity.type
_entity.pdbx_description
1 polymer ?
#
loop_
_entity_poly.entity_id
_entity_poly.type
_entity_poly.pdbx_seq_one_letter_code
_entity_poly.pdbx_strand_id
1 'polypeptide(L)'
;MSNLAQSCRLLGSTAQGHLLVQHVLPLLDTLDLSEEARSKFLEGVGLVKARWQKYPQFDYQQRKVEIADLMMRLGRNIRLKSAEDGLPEENEILVELVQAILEWSKQLWIVGAEFGEEGEFVHESLSFLYHSLMGFGSSAAVTCTCVVPSIDIEHAFLRSDGQLVNEFRGRSNCVVRAVLLQVWRDMILANLVKPENESDTSHFARKLLPSFFKDIMEMNRKRASILFKILDPHSGHRRPDGRCGHRNDVDEEDDDDEYDEDEDEGDEYDEDEDEETDDDMPPLIDVTKSYADKTEDSGDDMPPLLSVSDSGSDASNMACRKRKARIESESESEDKNKNDAEPRHGSDDEGEEWIDTDSSESEAGIREVPPLTRELDKEEEMRTAAQPRLKRLIYAHVIENVKQNPSVIDFNLIISLRPALKSELIQHYINMPHNSVTFEGVVNILVSTNSSVALIKVLEANRDVARRCPRAMQEAILHLSMLSQYRVLATSLLKSEIHAITAAMVVEIECSFEGLRKPEKKKEAQEFHKIPASERPERAKVWLHEVITRSPESLSNDAQANVGADPVDLFAAITATLGLGPQGGPISTFSTPLYADPIEALGDNPAEVDPELLERFRPSYAKTWNAWIITLSDATRRNPTSFIPIAAALTKDILVMAPYLAQHSLVTEMKLHCGTVATKHIKDILTALHSFIVEQRRYQATARKAKEKKTAAAAAARATEPAPNGSTPTPIPPASTPTPVPPPPTQFPSILYNILGFTVPAEFLSNDNAPPSPAPWDDVD
;
A
#
# COMPACT_ATOMS: atom_id res chain seq x y z
N MET A 1 -55.86 21.77 3.42
CA MET A 1 -55.30 21.31 2.12
C MET A 1 -53.78 21.36 2.08
N SER A 2 -53.12 22.51 2.32
CA SER A 2 -51.65 22.58 2.38
C SER A 2 -51.03 21.56 3.36
N ASN A 3 -51.53 21.47 4.59
CA ASN A 3 -51.06 20.46 5.56
C ASN A 3 -51.31 19.01 5.12
N LEU A 4 -52.39 18.72 4.40
CA LEU A 4 -52.68 17.37 3.90
C LEU A 4 -51.70 16.99 2.78
N ALA A 5 -51.45 17.91 1.85
CA ALA A 5 -50.45 17.71 0.80
C ALA A 5 -49.05 17.53 1.38
N GLN A 6 -48.70 18.28 2.44
CA GLN A 6 -47.44 18.15 3.14
C GLN A 6 -47.35 16.80 3.90
N SER A 7 -48.41 16.38 4.58
CA SER A 7 -48.47 15.06 5.24
C SER A 7 -48.44 13.90 4.24
N CYS A 8 -49.08 14.03 3.06
CA CYS A 8 -48.97 13.04 2.00
C CYS A 8 -47.53 12.91 1.53
N ARG A 9 -46.82 14.03 1.32
CA ARG A 9 -45.40 14.00 0.90
C ARG A 9 -44.46 13.32 1.90
N LEU A 10 -44.86 13.20 3.18
CA LEU A 10 -44.08 12.51 4.21
C LEU A 10 -44.30 11.00 4.25
N LEU A 11 -45.31 10.47 3.54
CA LEU A 11 -45.53 9.03 3.45
C LEU A 11 -44.66 8.42 2.36
N GLY A 12 -44.24 7.16 2.51
CA GLY A 12 -43.62 6.42 1.41
C GLY A 12 -44.59 6.27 0.23
N SER A 13 -44.08 6.18 -0.99
CA SER A 13 -44.84 6.15 -2.25
C SER A 13 -46.04 5.19 -2.25
N THR A 14 -45.88 3.97 -1.74
CA THR A 14 -46.97 2.98 -1.63
C THR A 14 -48.06 3.43 -0.66
N ALA A 15 -47.66 4.00 0.48
CA ALA A 15 -48.58 4.55 1.48
C ALA A 15 -49.25 5.84 0.98
N GLN A 16 -48.55 6.65 0.16
CA GLN A 16 -49.14 7.81 -0.52
C GLN A 16 -50.24 7.37 -1.48
N GLY A 17 -49.99 6.38 -2.34
CA GLY A 17 -50.98 5.85 -3.27
C GLY A 17 -52.21 5.30 -2.55
N HIS A 18 -51.97 4.52 -1.49
CA HIS A 18 -53.05 3.95 -0.68
C HIS A 18 -53.85 5.05 0.06
N LEU A 19 -53.17 6.02 0.67
CA LEU A 19 -53.81 7.16 1.33
C LEU A 19 -54.62 7.99 0.32
N LEU A 20 -54.04 8.29 -0.86
CA LEU A 20 -54.70 9.05 -1.91
C LEU A 20 -55.99 8.35 -2.36
N VAL A 21 -55.90 7.07 -2.70
CA VAL A 21 -57.02 6.32 -3.27
C VAL A 21 -58.09 6.03 -2.23
N GLN A 22 -57.70 5.59 -1.03
CA GLN A 22 -58.68 5.14 -0.04
C GLN A 22 -59.22 6.24 0.87
N HIS A 23 -58.46 7.31 1.08
CA HIS A 23 -58.82 8.31 2.09
C HIS A 23 -58.96 9.71 1.51
N VAL A 24 -58.04 10.16 0.65
CA VAL A 24 -58.08 11.54 0.12
C VAL A 24 -59.18 11.69 -0.92
N LEU A 25 -59.28 10.77 -1.90
CA LEU A 25 -60.30 10.84 -2.94
C LEU A 25 -61.74 10.84 -2.36
N PRO A 26 -62.12 9.93 -1.44
CA PRO A 26 -63.45 9.98 -0.84
C PRO A 26 -63.70 11.24 -0.01
N LEU A 27 -62.68 11.76 0.67
CA LEU A 27 -62.82 12.98 1.48
C LEU A 27 -63.06 14.22 0.61
N LEU A 28 -62.50 14.24 -0.61
CA LEU A 28 -62.71 15.33 -1.55
C LEU A 28 -64.11 15.35 -2.13
N ASP A 29 -64.76 14.19 -2.27
CA ASP A 29 -66.17 14.12 -2.66
C ASP A 29 -67.09 14.71 -1.59
N THR A 30 -66.61 14.88 -0.35
CA THR A 30 -67.36 15.48 0.77
C THR A 30 -67.08 16.96 1.01
N LEU A 31 -66.03 17.53 0.39
CA LEU A 31 -65.66 18.93 0.58
C LEU A 31 -66.29 19.83 -0.50
N ASP A 32 -66.99 20.89 -0.09
CA ASP A 32 -67.51 21.96 -0.96
C ASP A 32 -66.36 22.85 -1.49
N LEU A 33 -65.51 22.29 -2.34
CA LEU A 33 -64.50 23.03 -3.08
C LEU A 33 -65.15 23.80 -4.23
N SER A 34 -64.67 25.02 -4.52
CA SER A 34 -65.05 25.70 -5.76
C SER A 34 -64.68 24.84 -6.97
N GLU A 35 -65.45 24.92 -8.06
CA GLU A 35 -65.18 24.12 -9.27
C GLU A 35 -63.75 24.32 -9.79
N GLU A 36 -63.23 25.54 -9.71
CA GLU A 36 -61.85 25.85 -10.11
C GLU A 36 -60.82 25.12 -9.22
N ALA A 37 -61.02 25.11 -7.90
CA ALA A 37 -60.13 24.41 -6.98
C ALA A 37 -60.21 22.89 -7.15
N ARG A 38 -61.42 22.36 -7.39
CA ARG A 38 -61.63 20.94 -7.69
C ARG A 38 -60.97 20.55 -9.00
N SER A 39 -61.12 21.36 -10.06
CA SER A 39 -60.50 21.11 -11.36
C SER A 39 -58.98 21.10 -11.26
N LYS A 40 -58.36 22.12 -10.64
CA LYS A 40 -56.90 22.18 -10.43
C LYS A 40 -56.39 21.01 -9.58
N PHE A 41 -57.16 20.62 -8.56
CA PHE A 41 -56.80 19.48 -7.74
C PHE A 41 -56.86 18.15 -8.52
N LEU A 42 -57.93 17.91 -9.28
CA LEU A 42 -58.08 16.72 -10.11
C LEU A 42 -57.04 16.66 -11.22
N GLU A 43 -56.69 17.80 -11.81
CA GLU A 43 -55.56 17.92 -12.74
C GLU A 43 -54.25 17.51 -12.06
N GLY A 44 -53.97 18.03 -10.86
CA GLY A 44 -52.80 17.65 -10.08
C GLY A 44 -52.76 16.16 -9.72
N VAL A 45 -53.88 15.56 -9.30
CA VAL A 45 -53.97 14.11 -9.07
C VAL A 45 -53.80 13.32 -10.35
N GLY A 46 -54.34 13.82 -11.48
CA GLY A 46 -54.16 13.23 -12.79
C GLY A 46 -52.68 13.19 -13.20
N LEU A 47 -51.95 14.28 -12.98
CA LEU A 47 -50.51 14.38 -13.23
C LEU A 47 -49.71 13.43 -12.32
N VAL A 48 -50.00 13.40 -11.02
CA VAL A 48 -49.37 12.48 -10.06
C VAL A 48 -49.64 11.03 -10.46
N LYS A 49 -50.90 10.68 -10.76
CA LYS A 49 -51.27 9.34 -11.22
C LYS A 49 -50.57 8.97 -12.51
N ALA A 50 -50.50 9.88 -13.49
CA ALA A 50 -49.82 9.65 -14.76
C ALA A 50 -48.30 9.45 -14.55
N ARG A 51 -47.67 10.19 -13.63
CA ARG A 51 -46.28 9.96 -13.22
C ARG A 51 -46.12 8.56 -12.62
N TRP A 52 -46.90 8.19 -11.62
CA TRP A 52 -46.80 6.88 -10.95
C TRP A 52 -47.21 5.69 -11.81
N GLN A 53 -48.03 5.88 -12.84
CA GLN A 53 -48.33 4.83 -13.82
C GLN A 53 -47.08 4.40 -14.61
N LYS A 54 -46.06 5.26 -14.69
CA LYS A 54 -44.76 4.95 -15.29
C LYS A 54 -43.75 4.40 -14.29
N TYR A 55 -44.10 4.32 -13.00
CA TYR A 55 -43.23 3.71 -11.99
C TYR A 55 -43.08 2.22 -12.31
N PRO A 56 -41.87 1.72 -12.52
CA PRO A 56 -41.67 0.32 -12.89
C PRO A 56 -42.12 -0.58 -11.73
N GLN A 57 -42.95 -1.59 -12.04
CA GLN A 57 -43.19 -2.68 -11.10
C GLN A 57 -41.99 -3.59 -11.11
N PHE A 58 -41.28 -3.65 -9.99
CA PHE A 58 -39.99 -4.28 -9.91
C PHE A 58 -39.97 -5.36 -8.82
N ASP A 59 -39.66 -6.61 -9.20
CA ASP A 59 -39.41 -7.71 -8.27
C ASP A 59 -37.89 -7.92 -8.12
N TYR A 60 -37.36 -7.38 -7.02
CA TYR A 60 -35.96 -7.50 -6.66
C TYR A 60 -35.48 -8.93 -6.55
N GLN A 61 -36.26 -9.78 -5.88
CA GLN A 61 -35.85 -11.14 -5.60
C GLN A 61 -35.78 -11.94 -6.90
N GLN A 62 -36.76 -11.74 -7.79
CA GLN A 62 -36.75 -12.36 -9.10
C GLN A 62 -35.50 -11.98 -9.91
N ARG A 63 -35.15 -10.69 -9.96
CA ARG A 63 -34.01 -10.19 -10.74
C ARG A 63 -32.66 -10.61 -10.16
N LYS A 64 -32.56 -10.63 -8.83
CA LYS A 64 -31.40 -11.18 -8.12
C LYS A 64 -31.19 -12.66 -8.44
N VAL A 65 -32.27 -13.45 -8.43
CA VAL A 65 -32.23 -14.88 -8.78
C VAL A 65 -31.85 -15.10 -10.24
N GLU A 66 -32.40 -14.30 -11.16
CA GLU A 66 -32.07 -14.37 -12.60
C GLU A 66 -30.57 -14.15 -12.84
N ILE A 67 -29.98 -13.09 -12.28
CA ILE A 67 -28.54 -12.82 -12.42
C ILE A 67 -27.71 -13.89 -11.73
N ALA A 68 -28.11 -14.35 -10.55
CA ALA A 68 -27.41 -15.42 -9.85
C ALA A 68 -27.44 -16.74 -10.63
N ASP A 69 -28.54 -17.05 -11.32
CA ASP A 69 -28.65 -18.22 -12.19
C ASP A 69 -27.70 -18.11 -13.39
N LEU A 70 -27.66 -16.95 -14.06
CA LEU A 70 -26.71 -16.69 -15.14
C LEU A 70 -25.24 -16.80 -14.68
N MET A 71 -24.93 -16.28 -13.50
CA MET A 71 -23.62 -16.45 -12.85
C MET A 71 -23.26 -17.92 -12.64
N MET A 72 -24.19 -18.71 -12.09
CA MET A 72 -23.98 -20.12 -11.84
C MET A 72 -23.84 -20.94 -13.13
N ARG A 73 -24.64 -20.62 -14.16
CA ARG A 73 -24.54 -21.24 -15.49
C ARG A 73 -23.18 -20.95 -16.12
N LEU A 74 -22.72 -19.71 -16.08
CA LEU A 74 -21.41 -19.32 -16.60
C LEU A 74 -20.29 -20.05 -15.87
N GLY A 75 -20.27 -20.00 -14.53
CA GLY A 75 -19.26 -20.69 -13.72
C GLY A 75 -19.25 -22.21 -13.89
N ARG A 76 -20.41 -22.82 -14.15
CA ARG A 76 -20.50 -24.25 -14.48
C ARG A 76 -19.88 -24.57 -15.85
N ASN A 77 -20.17 -23.76 -16.86
CA ASN A 77 -19.66 -23.98 -18.21
C ASN A 77 -18.14 -23.82 -18.29
N ILE A 78 -17.59 -22.78 -17.64
CA ILE A 78 -16.14 -22.57 -17.53
C ILE A 78 -15.42 -23.79 -16.92
N ARG A 79 -16.04 -24.45 -15.92
CA ARG A 79 -15.44 -25.61 -15.25
C ARG A 79 -15.54 -26.92 -16.03
N LEU A 80 -16.54 -27.06 -16.91
CA LEU A 80 -16.84 -28.32 -17.58
C LEU A 80 -16.14 -28.49 -18.92
N LYS A 81 -15.71 -27.40 -19.58
CA LYS A 81 -15.15 -27.48 -20.93
C LYS A 81 -13.63 -27.59 -20.90
N SER A 82 -13.12 -28.65 -21.54
CA SER A 82 -11.72 -28.74 -21.98
C SER A 82 -11.43 -27.61 -22.96
N ALA A 83 -10.23 -27.05 -22.94
CA ALA A 83 -9.80 -25.91 -23.77
C ALA A 83 -10.01 -26.10 -25.30
N GLU A 84 -10.32 -27.31 -25.76
CA GLU A 84 -10.48 -27.65 -27.17
C GLU A 84 -11.92 -27.45 -27.70
N ASP A 85 -12.96 -27.50 -26.86
CA ASP A 85 -14.37 -27.42 -27.28
C ASP A 85 -14.97 -26.02 -27.06
N GLY A 86 -14.47 -25.03 -27.82
CA GLY A 86 -15.13 -23.76 -28.16
C GLY A 86 -15.81 -22.89 -27.07
N LEU A 87 -15.60 -21.58 -27.15
CA LEU A 87 -16.17 -20.53 -26.28
C LEU A 87 -17.60 -19.99 -26.60
N PRO A 88 -18.40 -20.46 -27.61
CA PRO A 88 -19.58 -19.69 -28.05
C PRO A 88 -20.71 -19.63 -27.01
N GLU A 89 -20.93 -20.69 -26.25
CA GLU A 89 -21.99 -20.73 -25.22
C GLU A 89 -21.66 -19.84 -24.00
N GLU A 90 -20.38 -19.74 -23.64
CA GLU A 90 -19.93 -18.86 -22.54
C GLU A 90 -20.12 -17.40 -22.91
N ASN A 91 -19.78 -17.05 -24.16
CA ASN A 91 -20.02 -15.72 -24.70
C ASN A 91 -21.51 -15.39 -24.76
N GLU A 92 -22.37 -16.34 -25.12
CA GLU A 92 -23.82 -16.15 -25.11
C GLU A 92 -24.35 -15.87 -23.69
N ILE A 93 -23.96 -16.68 -22.70
CA ILE A 93 -24.37 -16.47 -21.29
C ILE A 93 -23.84 -15.12 -20.76
N LEU A 94 -22.61 -14.76 -21.14
CA LEU A 94 -22.04 -13.48 -20.76
C LEU A 94 -22.80 -12.29 -21.38
N VAL A 95 -23.19 -12.39 -22.65
CA VAL A 95 -24.03 -11.37 -23.30
C VAL A 95 -25.40 -11.28 -22.61
N GLU A 96 -26.05 -12.42 -22.35
CA GLU A 96 -27.33 -12.48 -21.62
C GLU A 96 -27.23 -11.77 -20.26
N LEU A 97 -26.18 -12.10 -19.50
CA LEU A 97 -25.90 -11.52 -18.20
C LEU A 97 -25.65 -10.02 -18.26
N VAL A 98 -24.81 -9.54 -19.18
CA VAL A 98 -24.54 -8.10 -19.31
C VAL A 98 -25.83 -7.36 -19.71
N GLN A 99 -26.63 -7.92 -20.62
CA GLN A 99 -27.93 -7.35 -20.97
C GLN A 99 -28.90 -7.33 -19.79
N ALA A 100 -28.95 -8.40 -18.98
CA ALA A 100 -29.77 -8.44 -17.77
C ALA A 100 -29.35 -7.37 -16.75
N ILE A 101 -28.04 -7.15 -16.56
CA ILE A 101 -27.51 -6.10 -15.70
C ILE A 101 -27.87 -4.71 -16.23
N LEU A 102 -27.72 -4.46 -17.53
CA LEU A 102 -28.01 -3.18 -18.16
C LEU A 102 -29.51 -2.85 -18.18
N GLU A 103 -30.37 -3.84 -18.39
CA GLU A 103 -31.82 -3.64 -18.32
C GLU A 103 -32.27 -3.36 -16.88
N TRP A 104 -31.68 -4.07 -15.90
CA TRP A 104 -31.97 -3.80 -14.50
C TRP A 104 -31.44 -2.43 -14.06
N SER A 105 -30.23 -2.02 -14.46
CA SER A 105 -29.68 -0.71 -14.11
C SER A 105 -30.55 0.44 -14.65
N LYS A 106 -31.17 0.28 -15.83
CA LYS A 106 -32.16 1.22 -16.36
C LYS A 106 -33.39 1.35 -15.47
N GLN A 107 -33.94 0.24 -14.98
CA GLN A 107 -35.08 0.27 -14.07
C GLN A 107 -34.71 0.92 -12.73
N LEU A 108 -33.52 0.60 -12.20
CA LEU A 108 -32.98 1.22 -10.98
C LEU A 108 -32.75 2.73 -11.16
N TRP A 109 -32.29 3.16 -12.33
CA TRP A 109 -32.14 4.59 -12.64
C TRP A 109 -33.49 5.31 -12.65
N ILE A 110 -34.53 4.72 -13.25
CA ILE A 110 -35.87 5.31 -13.20
C ILE A 110 -36.33 5.45 -11.75
N VAL A 111 -36.26 4.38 -10.95
CA VAL A 111 -36.68 4.41 -9.53
C VAL A 111 -35.90 5.44 -8.71
N GLY A 112 -34.56 5.36 -8.76
CA GLY A 112 -33.68 6.11 -7.88
C GLY A 112 -33.41 7.54 -8.33
N ALA A 113 -33.36 7.81 -9.64
CA ALA A 113 -33.01 9.13 -10.18
C ALA A 113 -34.22 9.91 -10.67
N GLU A 114 -35.12 9.28 -11.45
CA GLU A 114 -36.30 9.97 -12.03
C GLU A 114 -37.42 10.14 -10.99
N PHE A 115 -37.69 9.11 -10.20
CA PHE A 115 -38.67 9.21 -9.10
C PHE A 115 -38.03 9.65 -7.79
N GLY A 116 -36.71 9.48 -7.64
CA GLY A 116 -35.99 9.85 -6.43
C GLY A 116 -36.34 8.93 -5.25
N GLU A 117 -36.87 7.74 -5.47
CA GLU A 117 -37.38 6.86 -4.41
C GLU A 117 -36.39 5.74 -4.05
N GLU A 118 -36.59 5.15 -2.87
CA GLU A 118 -35.96 3.89 -2.47
C GLU A 118 -34.42 3.87 -2.59
N GLY A 119 -33.74 5.00 -2.30
CA GLY A 119 -32.29 5.14 -2.52
C GLY A 119 -31.42 4.08 -1.85
N GLU A 120 -31.77 3.62 -0.65
CA GLU A 120 -31.07 2.51 0.03
C GLU A 120 -31.19 1.18 -0.74
N PHE A 121 -32.40 0.88 -1.22
CA PHE A 121 -32.69 -0.33 -1.99
C PHE A 121 -32.04 -0.29 -3.38
N VAL A 122 -32.05 0.87 -4.04
CA VAL A 122 -31.33 1.09 -5.29
C VAL A 122 -29.83 0.90 -5.07
N HIS A 123 -29.28 1.45 -3.98
CA HIS A 123 -27.89 1.26 -3.61
C HIS A 123 -27.56 -0.23 -3.38
N GLU A 124 -28.34 -0.97 -2.60
CA GLU A 124 -28.15 -2.41 -2.36
C GLU A 124 -28.19 -3.20 -3.69
N SER A 125 -29.11 -2.85 -4.58
CA SER A 125 -29.23 -3.47 -5.90
C SER A 125 -28.00 -3.20 -6.77
N LEU A 126 -27.52 -1.96 -6.82
CA LEU A 126 -26.31 -1.60 -7.57
C LEU A 126 -25.07 -2.27 -6.99
N SER A 127 -24.97 -2.37 -5.66
CA SER A 127 -23.90 -3.08 -4.99
C SER A 127 -23.92 -4.57 -5.37
N PHE A 128 -25.09 -5.22 -5.39
CA PHE A 128 -25.21 -6.60 -5.88
C PHE A 128 -24.74 -6.73 -7.34
N LEU A 129 -25.23 -5.88 -8.25
CA LEU A 129 -24.83 -5.89 -9.67
C LEU A 129 -23.32 -5.73 -9.85
N TYR A 130 -22.72 -4.82 -9.08
CA TYR A 130 -21.28 -4.58 -9.13
C TYR A 130 -20.48 -5.78 -8.62
N HIS A 131 -20.87 -6.39 -7.50
CA HIS A 131 -20.21 -7.60 -6.97
C HIS A 131 -20.35 -8.77 -7.95
N SER A 132 -21.52 -8.94 -8.57
CA SER A 132 -21.71 -9.92 -9.63
C SER A 132 -20.68 -9.75 -10.74
N LEU A 133 -20.48 -8.51 -11.22
CA LEU A 133 -19.49 -8.21 -12.27
C LEU A 133 -18.04 -8.51 -11.84
N MET A 134 -17.66 -8.12 -10.63
CA MET A 134 -16.30 -8.35 -10.13
C MET A 134 -16.02 -9.83 -9.88
N GLY A 135 -17.03 -10.59 -9.46
CA GLY A 135 -16.92 -12.04 -9.24
C GLY A 135 -16.46 -12.81 -10.49
N PHE A 136 -16.74 -12.30 -11.70
CA PHE A 136 -16.26 -12.92 -12.93
C PHE A 136 -14.77 -12.69 -13.16
N GLY A 137 -14.27 -11.48 -12.87
CA GLY A 137 -12.88 -11.11 -13.13
C GLY A 137 -11.89 -11.79 -12.19
N SER A 138 -12.32 -12.15 -10.98
CA SER A 138 -11.46 -12.73 -9.94
C SER A 138 -11.55 -14.26 -9.81
N SER A 139 -12.44 -14.92 -10.55
CA SER A 139 -12.54 -16.38 -10.51
C SER A 139 -11.35 -16.98 -11.26
N ALA A 140 -10.41 -17.61 -10.53
CA ALA A 140 -9.22 -18.30 -11.06
C ALA A 140 -9.51 -19.31 -12.19
N ALA A 141 -10.77 -19.73 -12.33
CA ALA A 141 -11.21 -20.60 -13.42
C ALA A 141 -11.25 -19.90 -14.80
N VAL A 142 -11.29 -18.56 -14.86
CA VAL A 142 -11.24 -17.80 -16.11
C VAL A 142 -9.79 -17.43 -16.37
N THR A 143 -9.06 -18.30 -17.07
CA THR A 143 -7.64 -18.11 -17.39
C THR A 143 -7.38 -16.92 -18.33
N CYS A 144 -8.41 -16.29 -18.90
CA CYS A 144 -8.29 -15.04 -19.63
C CYS A 144 -9.35 -14.02 -19.21
N THR A 145 -8.93 -12.99 -18.46
CA THR A 145 -9.72 -11.78 -18.17
C THR A 145 -10.11 -10.99 -19.43
N CYS A 146 -9.63 -11.39 -20.61
CA CYS A 146 -9.79 -10.74 -21.90
C CYS A 146 -11.16 -10.95 -22.59
N VAL A 147 -11.96 -11.95 -22.20
CA VAL A 147 -13.21 -12.29 -22.91
C VAL A 147 -14.30 -11.24 -22.68
N VAL A 148 -14.51 -10.80 -21.43
CA VAL A 148 -15.51 -9.75 -21.11
C VAL A 148 -15.19 -8.40 -21.77
N PRO A 149 -13.94 -7.91 -21.75
CA PRO A 149 -13.56 -6.70 -22.48
C PRO A 149 -13.78 -6.72 -24.00
N SER A 150 -14.05 -7.86 -24.63
CA SER A 150 -14.10 -7.96 -26.10
C SER A 150 -15.43 -7.57 -26.73
N ILE A 151 -16.53 -7.56 -25.95
CA ILE A 151 -17.87 -7.26 -26.49
C ILE A 151 -18.08 -5.74 -26.45
N ASP A 152 -18.25 -5.13 -27.62
CA ASP A 152 -18.71 -3.75 -27.72
C ASP A 152 -20.23 -3.69 -27.54
N ILE A 153 -20.67 -2.81 -26.63
CA ILE A 153 -22.07 -2.64 -26.27
C ILE A 153 -22.43 -1.17 -26.36
N GLU A 154 -23.63 -0.90 -26.86
CA GLU A 154 -24.27 0.40 -26.80
C GLU A 154 -25.43 0.33 -25.79
N HIS A 155 -25.48 1.28 -24.87
CA HIS A 155 -26.54 1.38 -23.87
C HIS A 155 -26.98 2.82 -23.71
N ALA A 156 -28.29 3.04 -23.60
CA ALA A 156 -28.86 4.37 -23.48
C ALA A 156 -29.86 4.44 -22.32
N PHE A 157 -29.74 5.47 -21.49
CA PHE A 157 -30.78 5.84 -20.54
C PHE A 157 -31.83 6.69 -21.23
N LEU A 158 -33.04 6.16 -21.30
CA LEU A 158 -34.23 6.87 -21.76
C LEU A 158 -35.10 7.17 -20.55
N ARG A 159 -35.56 8.42 -20.46
CA ARG A 159 -36.59 8.83 -19.50
C ARG A 159 -37.90 8.09 -19.75
N SER A 160 -38.79 8.13 -18.77
CA SER A 160 -40.14 7.57 -18.90
C SER A 160 -41.01 8.23 -19.98
N ASP A 161 -40.61 9.38 -20.51
CA ASP A 161 -41.22 10.05 -21.67
C ASP A 161 -40.55 9.71 -23.01
N GLY A 162 -39.51 8.88 -23.00
CA GLY A 162 -38.74 8.46 -24.18
C GLY A 162 -37.58 9.40 -24.53
N GLN A 163 -37.36 10.48 -23.78
CA GLN A 163 -36.24 11.38 -24.03
C GLN A 163 -34.90 10.71 -23.66
N LEU A 164 -33.93 10.79 -24.56
CA LEU A 164 -32.56 10.34 -24.31
C LEU A 164 -31.88 11.23 -23.27
N VAL A 165 -31.44 10.63 -22.17
CA VAL A 165 -30.66 11.30 -21.12
C VAL A 165 -29.19 11.14 -21.38
N ASN A 166 -28.77 9.91 -21.65
CA ASN A 166 -27.36 9.59 -21.79
C ASN A 166 -27.17 8.33 -22.64
N GLU A 167 -26.02 8.26 -23.29
CA GLU A 167 -25.64 7.15 -24.16
C GLU A 167 -24.20 6.72 -23.88
N PHE A 168 -24.00 5.42 -23.75
CA PHE A 168 -22.74 4.78 -23.46
C PHE A 168 -22.40 3.83 -24.60
N ARG A 169 -21.17 3.90 -25.10
CA ARG A 169 -20.66 3.01 -26.15
C ARG A 169 -19.25 2.55 -25.81
N GLY A 170 -18.94 1.29 -26.12
CA GLY A 170 -17.60 0.71 -25.98
C GLY A 170 -17.62 -0.67 -25.33
N ARG A 171 -16.48 -1.08 -24.79
CA ARG A 171 -16.31 -2.41 -24.18
C ARG A 171 -17.26 -2.63 -23.00
N SER A 172 -17.84 -3.82 -22.92
CA SER A 172 -18.90 -4.18 -21.98
C SER A 172 -18.54 -3.86 -20.52
N ASN A 173 -17.34 -4.26 -20.06
CA ASN A 173 -16.87 -4.02 -18.69
C ASN A 173 -16.79 -2.52 -18.35
N CYS A 174 -16.30 -1.71 -19.29
CA CYS A 174 -16.22 -0.26 -19.14
C CYS A 174 -17.60 0.38 -19.15
N VAL A 175 -18.46 -0.02 -20.10
CA VAL A 175 -19.83 0.50 -20.26
C VAL A 175 -20.65 0.19 -19.02
N VAL A 176 -20.70 -1.07 -18.59
CA VAL A 176 -21.50 -1.46 -17.42
C VAL A 176 -21.02 -0.72 -16.16
N ARG A 177 -19.71 -0.61 -15.94
CA ARG A 177 -19.17 0.17 -14.81
C ARG A 177 -19.59 1.63 -14.85
N ALA A 178 -19.50 2.29 -16.01
CA ALA A 178 -19.92 3.67 -16.17
C ALA A 178 -21.44 3.85 -15.95
N VAL A 179 -22.24 2.91 -16.46
CA VAL A 179 -23.69 2.86 -16.27
C VAL A 179 -24.04 2.75 -14.78
N LEU A 180 -23.41 1.83 -14.03
CA LEU A 180 -23.67 1.70 -12.58
C LEU A 180 -23.26 2.97 -11.79
N LEU A 181 -22.09 3.55 -12.12
CA LEU A 181 -21.65 4.82 -11.51
C LEU A 181 -22.58 5.99 -11.83
N GLN A 182 -23.10 6.04 -13.05
CA GLN A 182 -24.11 7.00 -13.47
C GLN A 182 -25.40 6.84 -12.65
N VAL A 183 -25.86 5.61 -12.44
CA VAL A 183 -27.07 5.37 -11.62
C VAL A 183 -26.84 5.84 -10.18
N TRP A 184 -25.72 5.51 -9.55
CA TRP A 184 -25.39 6.02 -8.22
C TRP A 184 -25.36 7.55 -8.20
N ARG A 185 -24.71 8.19 -9.18
CA ARG A 185 -24.61 9.65 -9.28
C ARG A 185 -26.00 10.29 -9.29
N ASP A 186 -26.83 9.90 -10.26
CA ASP A 186 -28.12 10.54 -10.48
C ASP A 186 -29.10 10.24 -9.34
N MET A 187 -29.05 9.03 -8.76
CA MET A 187 -29.81 8.67 -7.55
C MET A 187 -29.39 9.54 -6.34
N ILE A 188 -28.10 9.73 -6.11
CA ILE A 188 -27.61 10.57 -5.00
C ILE A 188 -28.04 12.03 -5.23
N LEU A 189 -27.90 12.55 -6.45
CA LEU A 189 -28.32 13.91 -6.79
C LEU A 189 -29.82 14.10 -6.59
N ALA A 190 -30.65 13.15 -7.03
CA ALA A 190 -32.10 13.18 -6.81
C ALA A 190 -32.45 13.23 -5.32
N ASN A 191 -31.76 12.45 -4.48
CA ASN A 191 -31.97 12.47 -3.04
C ASN A 191 -31.48 13.76 -2.37
N LEU A 192 -30.40 14.38 -2.86
CA LEU A 192 -29.85 15.64 -2.32
C LEU A 192 -30.72 16.85 -2.63
N VAL A 193 -31.48 16.83 -3.72
CA VAL A 193 -32.41 17.91 -4.12
C VAL A 193 -33.68 17.91 -3.27
N LYS A 194 -34.01 16.79 -2.62
CA LYS A 194 -35.21 16.71 -1.78
C LYS A 194 -35.17 17.77 -0.66
N PRO A 195 -36.27 18.47 -0.37
CA PRO A 195 -36.31 19.51 0.66
C PRO A 195 -35.85 19.02 2.04
N GLU A 196 -36.20 17.79 2.42
CA GLU A 196 -35.78 17.15 3.68
C GLU A 196 -34.26 16.90 3.76
N ASN A 197 -33.57 16.91 2.62
CA ASN A 197 -32.15 16.65 2.48
C ASN A 197 -31.35 17.88 2.04
N GLU A 198 -31.97 19.07 1.95
CA GLU A 198 -31.30 20.31 1.52
C GLU A 198 -30.11 20.69 2.42
N SER A 199 -30.21 20.39 3.72
CA SER A 199 -29.10 20.56 4.67
C SER A 199 -28.12 19.38 4.65
N ASP A 200 -26.82 19.68 4.79
CA ASP A 200 -25.76 18.69 5.01
C ASP A 200 -25.93 17.96 6.35
N THR A 201 -26.78 18.47 7.24
CA THR A 201 -27.13 17.82 8.50
C THR A 201 -28.27 16.80 8.37
N SER A 202 -28.81 16.59 7.16
CA SER A 202 -29.89 15.62 6.92
C SER A 202 -29.45 14.19 7.23
N HIS A 203 -30.42 13.32 7.56
CA HIS A 203 -30.16 11.89 7.80
C HIS A 203 -29.49 11.22 6.60
N PHE A 204 -29.94 11.57 5.40
CA PHE A 204 -29.32 11.08 4.16
C PHE A 204 -27.86 11.50 4.07
N ALA A 205 -27.55 12.79 4.18
CA ALA A 205 -26.18 13.29 4.02
C ALA A 205 -25.21 12.83 5.14
N ARG A 206 -25.69 12.71 6.39
CA ARG A 206 -24.83 12.36 7.54
C ARG A 206 -24.65 10.86 7.75
N LYS A 207 -25.63 10.03 7.36
CA LYS A 207 -25.64 8.59 7.69
C LYS A 207 -25.61 7.70 6.47
N LEU A 208 -26.55 7.90 5.53
CA LEU A 208 -26.70 7.01 4.37
C LEU A 208 -25.66 7.26 3.29
N LEU A 209 -25.36 8.53 3.01
CA LEU A 209 -24.41 8.88 1.97
C LEU A 209 -22.97 8.42 2.31
N PRO A 210 -22.47 8.56 3.55
CA PRO A 210 -21.17 8.00 3.93
C PRO A 210 -21.12 6.46 3.83
N SER A 211 -22.22 5.75 4.14
CA SER A 211 -22.25 4.29 3.94
C SER A 211 -22.23 3.94 2.46
N PHE A 212 -22.95 4.68 1.61
CA PHE A 212 -22.89 4.46 0.16
C PHE A 212 -21.48 4.68 -0.39
N PHE A 213 -20.80 5.74 0.05
CA PHE A 213 -19.43 6.00 -0.37
C PHE A 213 -18.46 4.91 0.09
N LYS A 214 -18.59 4.45 1.34
CA LYS A 214 -17.80 3.34 1.86
C LYS A 214 -17.98 2.09 1.03
N ASP A 215 -19.22 1.69 0.75
CA ASP A 215 -19.52 0.47 -0.02
C ASP A 215 -18.96 0.60 -1.45
N ILE A 216 -19.11 1.76 -2.09
CA ILE A 216 -18.55 2.01 -3.43
C ILE A 216 -17.02 1.96 -3.44
N MET A 217 -16.37 2.47 -2.39
CA MET A 217 -14.92 2.37 -2.23
C MET A 217 -14.47 0.93 -1.99
N GLU A 218 -15.12 0.19 -1.09
CA GLU A 218 -14.79 -1.22 -0.80
C GLU A 218 -14.89 -2.09 -2.04
N MET A 219 -15.93 -1.87 -2.86
CA MET A 219 -16.11 -2.48 -4.18
C MET A 219 -14.99 -2.16 -5.17
N ASN A 220 -14.23 -1.08 -4.97
CA ASN A 220 -13.12 -0.65 -5.84
C ASN A 220 -11.75 -0.83 -5.18
N ARG A 221 -11.55 -1.91 -4.42
CA ARG A 221 -10.30 -2.17 -3.68
C ARG A 221 -9.90 -1.00 -2.77
N LYS A 222 -10.89 -0.36 -2.16
CA LYS A 222 -10.74 0.78 -1.23
C LYS A 222 -10.11 2.04 -1.84
N ARG A 223 -10.09 2.20 -3.16
CA ARG A 223 -9.54 3.41 -3.82
C ARG A 223 -10.54 4.56 -3.80
N ALA A 224 -10.17 5.74 -3.31
CA ALA A 224 -11.05 6.91 -3.25
C ALA A 224 -11.34 7.55 -4.62
N SER A 225 -10.47 7.30 -5.61
CA SER A 225 -10.61 7.83 -6.97
C SER A 225 -11.94 7.47 -7.63
N ILE A 226 -12.56 6.33 -7.25
CA ILE A 226 -13.86 5.91 -7.77
C ILE A 226 -14.97 6.90 -7.45
N LEU A 227 -14.94 7.55 -6.28
CA LEU A 227 -15.96 8.52 -5.89
C LEU A 227 -15.89 9.77 -6.76
N PHE A 228 -14.69 10.18 -7.19
CA PHE A 228 -14.56 11.28 -8.16
C PHE A 228 -15.04 10.87 -9.56
N LYS A 229 -14.92 9.59 -9.93
CA LYS A 229 -15.52 9.06 -11.17
C LYS A 229 -17.06 9.07 -11.14
N ILE A 230 -17.69 9.06 -9.96
CA ILE A 230 -19.15 9.29 -9.85
C ILE A 230 -19.50 10.70 -10.32
N LEU A 231 -18.67 11.71 -10.09
CA LEU A 231 -18.96 13.09 -10.52
C LEU A 231 -18.93 13.26 -12.04
N ASP A 232 -18.09 12.49 -12.72
CA ASP A 232 -18.00 12.43 -14.17
C ASP A 232 -17.81 10.97 -14.65
N PRO A 233 -18.92 10.21 -14.80
CA PRO A 233 -18.87 8.82 -15.24
C PRO A 233 -18.31 8.65 -16.66
N HIS A 234 -18.20 9.73 -17.45
CA HIS A 234 -17.69 9.71 -18.82
C HIS A 234 -16.19 10.01 -18.92
N SER A 235 -15.55 10.46 -17.83
CA SER A 235 -14.14 10.83 -17.82
C SER A 235 -13.19 9.71 -18.27
N GLY A 236 -13.61 8.44 -18.18
CA GLY A 236 -12.85 7.28 -18.68
C GLY A 236 -13.19 6.83 -20.11
N HIS A 237 -14.22 7.38 -20.74
CA HIS A 237 -14.82 6.85 -21.98
C HIS A 237 -14.64 7.75 -23.19
N ARG A 238 -14.08 8.95 -23.03
CA ARG A 238 -13.88 9.84 -24.19
C ARG A 238 -12.79 9.33 -25.09
N ARG A 239 -13.18 8.76 -26.23
CA ARG A 239 -12.39 8.84 -27.46
C ARG A 239 -13.22 9.28 -28.66
N PRO A 240 -12.85 10.42 -29.28
CA PRO A 240 -13.34 10.81 -30.60
C PRO A 240 -12.66 10.05 -31.76
N ASP A 241 -11.66 9.18 -31.51
CA ASP A 241 -10.75 8.68 -32.55
C ASP A 241 -10.56 7.14 -32.62
N GLY A 242 -11.43 6.36 -31.95
CA GLY A 242 -11.59 4.92 -32.23
C GLY A 242 -10.41 3.99 -31.90
N ARG A 243 -9.27 4.49 -31.41
CA ARG A 243 -8.25 3.63 -30.81
C ARG A 243 -8.45 3.69 -29.32
N CYS A 244 -8.83 2.66 -28.59
CA CYS A 244 -8.62 2.64 -27.13
C CYS A 244 -7.10 2.63 -26.86
N GLY A 245 -6.41 3.74 -27.09
CA GLY A 245 -5.00 3.83 -26.84
C GLY A 245 -4.77 3.62 -25.36
N HIS A 246 -4.17 2.48 -25.04
CA HIS A 246 -2.75 2.37 -24.70
C HIS A 246 -1.89 3.64 -24.91
N ARG A 247 -2.40 4.83 -24.61
CA ARG A 247 -1.59 6.02 -24.40
C ARG A 247 -1.14 5.92 -22.96
N ASN A 248 -0.05 5.20 -22.75
CA ASN A 248 0.87 5.37 -21.64
C ASN A 248 0.24 5.76 -20.28
N ASP A 249 -0.85 5.11 -19.87
CA ASP A 249 -1.05 4.75 -18.46
C ASP A 249 -0.10 3.57 -18.18
N VAL A 250 1.17 3.82 -18.46
CA VAL A 250 2.32 3.06 -18.02
C VAL A 250 2.42 3.46 -16.54
N ASP A 251 2.33 2.46 -15.67
CA ASP A 251 2.64 2.51 -14.23
C ASP A 251 1.50 2.82 -13.24
N GLU A 252 0.33 2.17 -13.38
CA GLU A 252 -0.42 1.68 -12.20
C GLU A 252 -0.79 0.19 -12.43
N GLU A 253 0.14 -0.57 -13.02
CA GLU A 253 0.10 -2.03 -12.85
C GLU A 253 0.16 -2.30 -11.34
N ASP A 254 -0.77 -3.14 -10.89
CA ASP A 254 -0.77 -3.69 -9.54
C ASP A 254 0.55 -4.44 -9.35
N ASP A 255 1.61 -3.77 -8.86
CA ASP A 255 2.84 -4.38 -8.31
C ASP A 255 2.53 -5.12 -6.98
N ASP A 256 1.39 -5.80 -6.92
CA ASP A 256 1.02 -6.79 -5.91
C ASP A 256 1.08 -8.20 -6.53
N ASP A 257 1.90 -8.39 -7.57
CA ASP A 257 2.46 -9.68 -7.92
C ASP A 257 3.39 -10.09 -6.77
N GLU A 258 2.76 -10.54 -5.69
CA GLU A 258 3.35 -11.40 -4.68
C GLU A 258 4.24 -12.40 -5.41
N TYR A 259 5.54 -12.33 -5.14
CA TYR A 259 6.55 -13.22 -5.66
C TYR A 259 6.10 -14.68 -5.41
N ASP A 260 5.39 -15.26 -6.37
CA ASP A 260 5.41 -16.69 -6.62
C ASP A 260 6.84 -16.97 -7.10
N GLU A 261 7.74 -17.09 -6.13
CA GLU A 261 8.98 -17.85 -6.25
C GLU A 261 8.59 -19.31 -6.51
N ASP A 262 8.02 -19.58 -7.68
CA ASP A 262 8.13 -20.88 -8.29
C ASP A 262 9.62 -21.05 -8.57
N GLU A 263 10.27 -21.73 -7.62
CA GLU A 263 11.61 -22.26 -7.70
C GLU A 263 11.74 -23.01 -9.04
N ASP A 264 12.28 -22.31 -10.05
CA ASP A 264 12.74 -22.93 -11.29
C ASP A 264 13.94 -23.80 -10.94
N GLU A 265 13.62 -25.06 -10.62
CA GLU A 265 14.55 -26.16 -10.54
C GLU A 265 15.26 -26.30 -11.91
N GLY A 266 16.51 -25.84 -11.97
CA GLY A 266 17.53 -26.53 -12.77
C GLY A 266 18.12 -25.75 -13.93
N ASP A 267 18.77 -24.62 -13.66
CA ASP A 267 19.95 -24.25 -14.43
C ASP A 267 21.19 -24.79 -13.71
N GLU A 268 21.57 -25.99 -14.17
CA GLU A 268 22.82 -26.70 -13.92
C GLU A 268 23.98 -25.79 -14.37
N TYR A 269 24.42 -24.89 -13.48
CA TYR A 269 25.73 -24.27 -13.65
C TYR A 269 26.76 -25.36 -13.39
N ASP A 270 27.39 -25.82 -14.48
CA ASP A 270 28.70 -26.47 -14.45
C ASP A 270 29.67 -25.50 -13.74
N GLU A 271 29.71 -25.59 -12.41
CA GLU A 271 30.81 -25.12 -11.60
C GLU A 271 32.00 -25.98 -12.01
N ASP A 272 32.80 -25.46 -12.94
CA ASP A 272 34.20 -25.83 -13.03
C ASP A 272 34.81 -25.60 -11.64
N GLU A 273 34.81 -26.67 -10.84
CA GLU A 273 35.50 -26.81 -9.56
C GLU A 273 37.01 -26.62 -9.82
N ASP A 274 37.43 -25.36 -9.96
CA ASP A 274 38.75 -24.95 -9.51
C ASP A 274 38.76 -25.19 -8.00
N GLU A 275 39.19 -26.40 -7.62
CA GLU A 275 39.46 -26.91 -6.28
C GLU A 275 40.56 -26.04 -5.61
N GLU A 276 40.30 -24.74 -5.42
CA GLU A 276 41.07 -23.88 -4.52
C GLU A 276 40.82 -24.42 -3.12
N THR A 277 41.82 -25.12 -2.60
CA THR A 277 41.83 -25.76 -1.30
C THR A 277 41.48 -24.73 -0.21
N ASP A 278 40.24 -24.77 0.29
CA ASP A 278 39.67 -23.88 1.32
C ASP A 278 40.38 -23.96 2.70
N ASP A 279 41.47 -24.72 2.81
CA ASP A 279 42.25 -24.89 4.03
C ASP A 279 43.14 -23.69 4.38
N ASP A 280 43.34 -22.73 3.47
CA ASP A 280 44.13 -21.51 3.69
C ASP A 280 43.28 -20.27 3.98
N MET A 281 42.14 -20.43 4.67
CA MET A 281 41.51 -19.29 5.33
C MET A 281 42.50 -18.75 6.39
N PRO A 282 43.00 -17.51 6.25
CA PRO A 282 44.09 -17.01 7.10
C PRO A 282 43.69 -17.11 8.58
N PRO A 283 44.59 -17.57 9.47
CA PRO A 283 44.28 -17.79 10.88
C PRO A 283 43.72 -16.50 11.50
N LEU A 284 42.67 -16.67 12.31
CA LEU A 284 42.08 -15.61 13.13
C LEU A 284 43.17 -14.97 14.01
N ILE A 285 43.69 -13.82 13.58
CA ILE A 285 44.50 -12.97 14.43
C ILE A 285 43.58 -12.46 15.54
N ASP A 286 44.00 -12.66 16.78
CA ASP A 286 43.33 -12.23 18.01
C ASP A 286 43.09 -10.70 18.00
N VAL A 287 41.90 -10.29 17.56
CA VAL A 287 41.52 -8.88 17.41
C VAL A 287 41.44 -8.17 18.77
N THR A 288 41.41 -8.89 19.89
CA THR A 288 41.35 -8.30 21.23
C THR A 288 42.68 -7.66 21.67
N LYS A 289 43.82 -8.05 21.08
CA LYS A 289 45.14 -7.50 21.44
C LYS A 289 45.60 -6.31 20.61
N SER A 290 44.99 -6.05 19.45
CA SER A 290 45.50 -5.04 18.50
C SER A 290 45.09 -3.59 18.82
N TYR A 291 44.28 -3.33 19.85
CA TYR A 291 43.81 -1.98 20.19
C TYR A 291 44.05 -1.55 21.65
N ALA A 292 44.81 -2.32 22.42
CA ALA A 292 45.02 -2.04 23.85
C ALA A 292 46.27 -1.20 24.19
N ASP A 293 47.01 -0.68 23.21
CA ASP A 293 48.20 0.12 23.50
C ASP A 293 48.36 1.31 22.54
N LYS A 294 47.64 2.39 22.87
CA LYS A 294 47.97 3.78 22.49
C LYS A 294 47.47 4.71 23.59
N THR A 295 48.19 4.75 24.69
CA THR A 295 48.19 5.92 25.59
C THR A 295 49.07 7.01 24.96
N GLU A 296 48.46 8.19 24.80
CA GLU A 296 49.06 9.53 24.83
C GLU A 296 50.21 9.85 23.84
N ASP A 297 49.91 10.63 22.79
CA ASP A 297 50.61 11.91 22.53
C ASP A 297 49.93 12.76 21.44
N SER A 298 49.62 14.01 21.81
CA SER A 298 49.45 15.26 21.06
C SER A 298 48.86 15.30 19.63
N GLY A 299 47.91 16.25 19.43
CA GLY A 299 47.86 17.06 18.20
C GLY A 299 46.48 17.36 17.65
N ASP A 300 45.79 18.35 18.23
CA ASP A 300 44.63 19.02 17.65
C ASP A 300 45.01 19.67 16.30
N ASP A 301 44.29 19.34 15.23
CA ASP A 301 44.07 20.20 14.06
C ASP A 301 42.91 19.65 13.23
N MET A 302 41.71 20.20 13.45
CA MET A 302 40.54 20.01 12.58
C MET A 302 40.19 21.36 11.92
N PRO A 303 39.92 21.41 10.61
CA PRO A 303 39.66 22.68 9.91
C PRO A 303 38.26 23.21 10.23
N PRO A 304 38.05 24.54 10.17
CA PRO A 304 36.80 25.16 10.61
C PRO A 304 35.69 24.94 9.58
N LEU A 305 34.55 24.44 10.07
CA LEU A 305 33.30 24.39 9.31
C LEU A 305 32.70 25.80 9.23
N LEU A 306 32.46 26.24 8.00
CA LEU A 306 31.81 27.49 7.66
C LEU A 306 30.36 27.50 8.15
N SER A 307 30.03 28.45 9.03
CA SER A 307 28.66 28.83 9.36
C SER A 307 28.05 29.60 8.20
N VAL A 308 27.02 29.04 7.55
CA VAL A 308 26.16 29.81 6.64
C VAL A 308 24.82 30.01 7.32
N SER A 309 24.54 31.28 7.57
CA SER A 309 23.26 31.78 8.07
C SER A 309 22.18 31.63 7.00
N ASP A 310 21.01 31.26 7.47
CA ASP A 310 19.74 31.16 6.77
C ASP A 310 19.31 32.50 6.18
N SER A 311 19.07 32.53 4.86
CA SER A 311 18.26 33.56 4.20
C SER A 311 17.78 33.10 2.82
N GLY A 312 16.46 33.03 2.66
CA GLY A 312 15.79 33.44 1.42
C GLY A 312 15.61 32.39 0.32
N SER A 313 14.35 32.03 0.11
CA SER A 313 13.69 31.76 -1.18
C SER A 313 14.56 31.94 -2.45
N ASP A 314 14.67 30.89 -3.25
CA ASP A 314 14.30 30.98 -4.68
C ASP A 314 14.23 29.62 -5.36
N ALA A 315 13.18 29.46 -6.15
CA ALA A 315 12.93 28.34 -7.02
C ALA A 315 13.88 28.36 -8.22
N SER A 316 14.46 27.21 -8.59
CA SER A 316 14.98 26.99 -9.94
C SER A 316 15.12 25.50 -10.29
N ASN A 317 14.23 25.06 -11.17
CA ASN A 317 14.44 24.18 -12.32
C ASN A 317 15.73 23.35 -12.36
N MET A 318 15.61 22.03 -12.14
CA MET A 318 16.56 21.05 -12.64
C MET A 318 15.97 20.31 -13.84
N ALA A 319 16.36 20.75 -15.03
CA ALA A 319 16.07 20.09 -16.29
C ALA A 319 16.93 18.83 -16.43
N CYS A 320 16.27 17.68 -16.58
CA CYS A 320 16.89 16.39 -16.84
C CYS A 320 17.50 16.36 -18.26
N ARG A 321 18.81 16.10 -18.34
CA ARG A 321 19.59 16.03 -19.58
C ARG A 321 19.30 14.72 -20.32
N LYS A 322 18.69 14.81 -21.50
CA LYS A 322 18.66 13.73 -22.52
C LYS A 322 20.08 13.42 -23.01
N ARG A 323 20.54 12.18 -22.81
CA ARG A 323 21.70 11.62 -23.52
C ARG A 323 21.23 10.99 -24.83
N LYS A 324 21.81 11.47 -25.93
CA LYS A 324 21.66 10.99 -27.31
C LYS A 324 22.94 10.24 -27.67
N ALA A 325 22.83 8.96 -28.03
CA ALA A 325 23.85 8.17 -28.72
C ALA A 325 23.07 7.43 -29.83
N ARG A 326 23.24 7.74 -31.12
CA ARG A 326 24.39 7.51 -32.01
C ARG A 326 24.75 6.02 -32.09
N ILE A 327 24.10 5.32 -33.02
CA ILE A 327 24.66 4.17 -33.73
C ILE A 327 24.29 4.37 -35.21
N GLU A 328 25.31 4.70 -35.99
CA GLU A 328 25.37 4.49 -37.44
C GLU A 328 25.98 3.09 -37.62
N SER A 329 25.33 2.22 -38.39
CA SER A 329 26.04 1.14 -39.09
C SER A 329 25.27 0.77 -40.34
N GLU A 330 25.96 0.98 -41.44
CA GLU A 330 25.62 0.67 -42.82
C GLU A 330 25.47 -0.84 -43.03
N SER A 331 24.50 -1.24 -43.87
CA SER A 331 24.65 -2.43 -44.71
C SER A 331 23.81 -2.26 -45.96
N GLU A 332 24.49 -1.93 -47.05
CA GLU A 332 24.02 -2.07 -48.42
C GLU A 332 23.74 -3.54 -48.74
N SER A 333 22.61 -3.82 -49.39
CA SER A 333 22.57 -4.76 -50.50
C SER A 333 21.29 -4.57 -51.31
N GLU A 334 21.51 -4.28 -52.59
CA GLU A 334 20.54 -4.20 -53.68
C GLU A 334 19.71 -5.49 -53.79
N ASP A 335 18.41 -5.39 -54.13
CA ASP A 335 17.98 -5.86 -55.45
C ASP A 335 16.55 -5.47 -55.83
N LYS A 336 16.37 -5.41 -57.14
CA LYS A 336 15.24 -4.91 -57.92
C LYS A 336 13.91 -5.62 -57.63
N ASN A 337 12.80 -4.88 -57.64
CA ASN A 337 11.72 -5.25 -58.57
C ASN A 337 10.86 -4.06 -59.02
N LYS A 338 10.52 -4.13 -60.30
CA LYS A 338 9.81 -3.17 -61.14
C LYS A 338 8.34 -3.60 -61.29
N ASN A 339 7.49 -2.62 -61.62
CA ASN A 339 6.11 -2.74 -62.16
C ASN A 339 5.06 -3.00 -61.05
N ASP A 340 3.87 -2.40 -61.00
CA ASP A 340 3.01 -1.84 -62.04
C ASP A 340 2.31 -0.55 -61.55
N ALA A 341 2.18 0.42 -62.45
CA ALA A 341 1.32 1.60 -62.30
C ALA A 341 0.07 1.39 -63.16
N GLU A 342 -1.09 1.19 -62.51
CA GLU A 342 -2.38 1.24 -63.19
C GLU A 342 -2.95 2.67 -63.17
N PRO A 343 -3.51 3.16 -64.28
CA PRO A 343 -4.10 4.48 -64.36
C PRO A 343 -5.54 4.46 -63.86
N ARG A 344 -5.86 5.28 -62.86
CA ARG A 344 -7.25 5.54 -62.47
C ARG A 344 -7.93 6.38 -63.55
N HIS A 345 -8.94 5.77 -64.17
CA HIS A 345 -9.92 6.40 -65.04
C HIS A 345 -10.61 7.58 -64.33
N GLY A 346 -10.67 8.70 -65.05
CA GLY A 346 -11.64 9.75 -64.78
C GLY A 346 -13.02 9.31 -65.28
N SER A 347 -14.03 9.59 -64.46
CA SER A 347 -15.40 9.72 -64.89
C SER A 347 -15.85 11.11 -64.47
N ASP A 348 -15.87 12.00 -65.45
CA ASP A 348 -16.85 13.08 -65.52
C ASP A 348 -18.24 12.42 -65.49
N ASP A 349 -19.11 12.77 -64.55
CA ASP A 349 -20.54 12.89 -64.88
C ASP A 349 -21.36 13.59 -63.80
N GLU A 350 -22.12 14.56 -64.31
CA GLU A 350 -23.37 15.17 -63.84
C GLU A 350 -23.39 15.93 -62.51
N GLY A 351 -23.50 17.26 -62.66
CA GLY A 351 -23.81 18.19 -61.59
C GLY A 351 -25.22 18.00 -61.07
N GLU A 352 -25.33 17.78 -59.76
CA GLU A 352 -26.59 17.92 -59.04
C GLU A 352 -26.92 19.40 -58.87
N GLU A 353 -27.95 19.79 -59.60
CA GLU A 353 -28.69 21.04 -59.49
C GLU A 353 -29.23 21.19 -58.06
N TRP A 354 -28.67 22.13 -57.31
CA TRP A 354 -29.22 22.55 -56.03
C TRP A 354 -30.59 23.20 -56.27
N ILE A 355 -31.65 22.41 -56.11
CA ILE A 355 -33.01 22.91 -56.00
C ILE A 355 -33.08 23.63 -54.65
N ASP A 356 -32.98 24.96 -54.68
CA ASP A 356 -33.44 25.84 -53.61
C ASP A 356 -34.94 25.60 -53.43
N THR A 357 -35.27 24.62 -52.60
CA THR A 357 -36.59 24.46 -52.04
C THR A 357 -36.72 25.57 -51.00
N ASP A 358 -37.28 26.70 -51.46
CA ASP A 358 -37.88 27.74 -50.64
C ASP A 358 -38.82 27.05 -49.64
N SER A 359 -38.25 26.71 -48.49
CA SER A 359 -38.97 26.18 -47.34
C SER A 359 -39.75 27.35 -46.79
N SER A 360 -40.95 27.53 -47.32
CA SER A 360 -42.00 28.30 -46.70
C SER A 360 -42.03 27.90 -45.22
N GLU A 361 -41.64 28.81 -44.36
CA GLU A 361 -41.85 28.77 -42.91
C GLU A 361 -43.36 28.65 -42.68
N SER A 362 -43.90 27.45 -42.84
CA SER A 362 -45.18 27.11 -42.26
C SER A 362 -44.95 27.27 -40.77
N GLU A 363 -45.65 28.23 -40.15
CA GLU A 363 -45.85 28.32 -38.71
C GLU A 363 -46.22 26.93 -38.20
N ALA A 364 -45.21 26.13 -37.86
CA ALA A 364 -45.38 24.85 -37.23
C ALA A 364 -45.89 25.21 -35.84
N GLY A 365 -47.21 25.21 -35.73
CA GLY A 365 -47.93 25.62 -34.53
C GLY A 365 -47.23 25.05 -33.32
N ILE A 366 -46.83 25.96 -32.42
CA ILE A 366 -46.10 25.69 -31.19
C ILE A 366 -46.78 24.48 -30.53
N ARG A 367 -46.21 23.28 -30.72
CA ARG A 367 -46.71 22.07 -30.07
C ARG A 367 -46.48 22.30 -28.60
N GLU A 368 -47.57 22.51 -27.86
CA GLU A 368 -47.51 22.66 -26.41
C GLU A 368 -46.81 21.43 -25.83
N VAL A 369 -45.61 21.67 -25.31
CA VAL A 369 -44.79 20.66 -24.63
C VAL A 369 -45.59 20.11 -23.45
N PRO A 370 -45.84 18.79 -23.36
CA PRO A 370 -46.69 18.21 -22.33
C PRO A 370 -46.25 18.63 -20.92
N PRO A 371 -47.17 18.99 -20.00
CA PRO A 371 -46.82 19.51 -18.67
C PRO A 371 -45.82 18.65 -17.89
N LEU A 372 -45.90 17.32 -18.00
CA LEU A 372 -45.01 16.37 -17.33
C LEU A 372 -43.53 16.54 -17.74
N THR A 373 -43.27 16.81 -19.01
CA THR A 373 -41.88 16.98 -19.51
C THR A 373 -41.22 18.20 -18.87
N ARG A 374 -41.97 19.29 -18.64
CA ARG A 374 -41.48 20.49 -17.95
C ARG A 374 -41.12 20.24 -16.48
N GLU A 375 -41.80 19.33 -15.80
CA GLU A 375 -41.47 18.98 -14.41
C GLU A 375 -40.16 18.20 -14.33
N LEU A 376 -39.99 17.21 -15.22
CA LEU A 376 -38.78 16.41 -15.31
C LEU A 376 -37.55 17.25 -15.71
N ASP A 377 -37.72 18.23 -16.61
CA ASP A 377 -36.63 19.15 -16.98
C ASP A 377 -36.19 20.04 -15.81
N LYS A 378 -37.14 20.50 -14.98
CA LYS A 378 -36.82 21.22 -13.74
C LYS A 378 -36.11 20.32 -12.74
N GLU A 379 -36.49 19.05 -12.62
CA GLU A 379 -35.80 18.09 -11.76
C GLU A 379 -34.36 17.86 -12.21
N GLU A 380 -34.10 17.78 -13.53
CA GLU A 380 -32.76 17.70 -14.07
C GLU A 380 -31.93 18.97 -13.81
N GLU A 381 -32.54 20.15 -13.95
CA GLU A 381 -31.91 21.43 -13.58
C GLU A 381 -31.52 21.45 -12.10
N MET A 382 -32.41 21.01 -11.22
CA MET A 382 -32.13 20.91 -9.78
C MET A 382 -31.02 19.88 -9.48
N ARG A 383 -31.01 18.71 -10.14
CA ARG A 383 -29.93 17.73 -10.00
C ARG A 383 -28.58 18.31 -10.42
N THR A 384 -28.56 19.04 -11.53
CA THR A 384 -27.36 19.74 -12.01
C THR A 384 -26.89 20.78 -10.98
N ALA A 385 -27.82 21.55 -10.41
CA ALA A 385 -27.52 22.52 -9.36
C ALA A 385 -26.99 21.88 -8.05
N ALA A 386 -27.34 20.62 -7.76
CA ALA A 386 -26.85 19.87 -6.61
C ALA A 386 -25.44 19.27 -6.80
N GLN A 387 -24.89 19.25 -8.02
CA GLN A 387 -23.59 18.64 -8.31
C GLN A 387 -22.41 19.25 -7.52
N PRO A 388 -22.28 20.59 -7.35
CA PRO A 388 -21.23 21.18 -6.52
C PRO A 388 -21.31 20.73 -5.06
N ARG A 389 -22.53 20.55 -4.55
CA ARG A 389 -22.77 20.05 -3.19
C ARG A 389 -22.34 18.60 -3.04
N LEU A 390 -22.71 17.73 -3.99
CA LEU A 390 -22.23 16.34 -4.00
C LEU A 390 -20.71 16.28 -4.05
N LYS A 391 -20.08 17.09 -4.91
CA LYS A 391 -18.61 17.20 -5.00
C LYS A 391 -17.99 17.56 -3.65
N ARG A 392 -18.52 18.56 -2.95
CA ARG A 392 -18.06 18.96 -1.61
C ARG A 392 -18.21 17.82 -0.58
N LEU A 393 -19.32 17.09 -0.60
CA LEU A 393 -19.55 15.94 0.30
C LEU A 393 -18.59 14.78 0.01
N ILE A 394 -18.30 14.49 -1.27
CA ILE A 394 -17.29 13.50 -1.67
C ILE A 394 -15.92 13.92 -1.16
N TYR A 395 -15.51 15.19 -1.35
CA TYR A 395 -14.24 15.68 -0.82
C TYR A 395 -14.14 15.49 0.70
N ALA A 396 -15.18 15.88 1.44
CA ALA A 396 -15.17 15.74 2.89
C ALA A 396 -15.02 14.27 3.32
N HIS A 397 -15.76 13.36 2.67
CA HIS A 397 -15.67 11.93 2.94
C HIS A 397 -14.30 11.35 2.59
N VAL A 398 -13.75 11.68 1.42
CA VAL A 398 -12.44 11.19 0.98
C VAL A 398 -11.32 11.69 1.90
N ILE A 399 -11.37 12.96 2.31
CA ILE A 399 -10.40 13.53 3.28
C ILE A 399 -10.47 12.77 4.60
N GLU A 400 -11.68 12.53 5.11
CA GLU A 400 -11.86 11.77 6.36
C GLU A 400 -11.38 10.32 6.22
N ASN A 401 -11.68 9.66 5.09
CA ASN A 401 -11.18 8.32 4.83
C ASN A 401 -9.66 8.28 4.76
N VAL A 402 -9.00 9.24 4.11
CA VAL A 402 -7.52 9.29 4.00
C VAL A 402 -6.86 9.62 5.34
N LYS A 403 -7.55 10.34 6.23
CA LYS A 403 -7.11 10.53 7.62
C LYS A 403 -7.14 9.20 8.40
N GLN A 404 -8.19 8.40 8.22
CA GLN A 404 -8.38 7.12 8.93
C GLN A 404 -7.58 5.96 8.32
N ASN A 405 -7.48 5.92 6.99
CA ASN A 405 -6.90 4.86 6.16
C ASN A 405 -5.85 5.48 5.21
N PRO A 406 -4.66 5.82 5.72
CA PRO A 406 -3.63 6.48 4.94
C PRO A 406 -3.16 5.60 3.77
N SER A 407 -3.24 6.13 2.56
CA SER A 407 -2.78 5.51 1.31
C SER A 407 -2.06 6.54 0.46
N VAL A 408 -0.93 6.16 -0.15
CA VAL A 408 -0.13 7.06 -1.02
C VAL A 408 -0.95 7.54 -2.21
N ILE A 409 -1.74 6.66 -2.83
CA ILE A 409 -2.56 6.96 -4.01
C ILE A 409 -3.64 7.99 -3.65
N ASP A 410 -4.41 7.72 -2.60
CA ASP A 410 -5.50 8.61 -2.20
C ASP A 410 -4.98 9.94 -1.62
N PHE A 411 -3.84 9.91 -0.92
CA PHE A 411 -3.15 11.12 -0.49
C PHE A 411 -2.74 11.98 -1.69
N ASN A 412 -2.06 11.41 -2.67
CA ASN A 412 -1.64 12.13 -3.88
C ASN A 412 -2.84 12.68 -4.67
N LEU A 413 -3.93 11.91 -4.74
CA LEU A 413 -5.18 12.36 -5.32
C LEU A 413 -5.70 13.61 -4.61
N ILE A 414 -5.82 13.59 -3.28
CA ILE A 414 -6.28 14.76 -2.51
C ILE A 414 -5.36 15.95 -2.71
N ILE A 415 -4.03 15.75 -2.65
CA ILE A 415 -3.07 16.85 -2.81
C ILE A 415 -3.11 17.43 -4.23
N SER A 416 -3.35 16.60 -5.26
CA SER A 416 -3.50 17.09 -6.64
C SER A 416 -4.72 17.99 -6.80
N LEU A 417 -5.79 17.71 -6.04
CA LEU A 417 -7.04 18.48 -6.06
C LEU A 417 -7.00 19.69 -5.11
N ARG A 418 -6.31 19.58 -3.97
CA ARG A 418 -6.20 20.61 -2.93
C ARG A 418 -4.81 20.63 -2.29
N PRO A 419 -3.81 21.27 -2.93
CA PRO A 419 -2.43 21.30 -2.44
C PRO A 419 -2.27 21.87 -1.03
N ALA A 420 -3.14 22.80 -0.63
CA ALA A 420 -3.13 23.43 0.69
C ALA A 420 -3.31 22.45 1.86
N LEU A 421 -3.94 21.28 1.63
CA LEU A 421 -4.17 20.27 2.67
C LEU A 421 -2.93 19.45 3.01
N LYS A 422 -1.83 19.54 2.24
CA LYS A 422 -0.64 18.72 2.44
C LYS A 422 -0.06 18.86 3.84
N SER A 423 0.11 20.08 4.32
CA SER A 423 0.66 20.33 5.66
C SER A 423 -0.29 19.91 6.77
N GLU A 424 -1.60 20.12 6.60
CA GLU A 424 -2.63 19.68 7.56
C GLU A 424 -2.64 18.16 7.72
N LEU A 425 -2.63 17.42 6.61
CA LEU A 425 -2.65 15.96 6.63
C LEU A 425 -1.36 15.37 7.22
N ILE A 426 -0.20 15.91 6.85
CA ILE A 426 1.07 15.49 7.46
C ILE A 426 1.06 15.75 8.97
N GLN A 427 0.56 16.91 9.40
CA GLN A 427 0.45 17.22 10.83
C GLN A 427 -0.56 16.31 11.54
N HIS A 428 -1.66 15.94 10.89
CA HIS A 428 -2.59 14.95 11.41
C HIS A 428 -1.91 13.60 11.63
N TYR A 429 -1.16 13.11 10.63
CA TYR A 429 -0.44 11.84 10.71
C TYR A 429 0.65 11.80 11.78
N ILE A 430 1.28 12.93 12.12
CA ILE A 430 2.24 12.98 13.22
C ILE A 430 1.57 12.77 14.58
N ASN A 431 0.31 13.21 14.73
CA ASN A 431 -0.38 13.25 16.03
C ASN A 431 -1.40 12.13 16.23
N MET A 432 -1.69 11.34 15.20
CA MET A 432 -2.67 10.26 15.30
C MET A 432 -2.08 9.03 16.00
N PRO A 433 -2.87 8.24 16.73
CA PRO A 433 -2.43 6.93 17.19
C PRO A 433 -2.25 5.99 15.99
N HIS A 434 -1.16 5.22 15.98
CA HIS A 434 -0.88 4.30 14.89
C HIS A 434 -1.08 2.83 15.31
N ASN A 435 -1.70 2.08 14.41
CA ASN A 435 -1.63 0.62 14.34
C ASN A 435 -0.71 0.21 13.16
N SER A 436 -0.46 -1.08 12.96
CA SER A 436 0.46 -1.54 11.91
C SER A 436 0.08 -1.04 10.50
N VAL A 437 -1.22 -1.09 10.15
CA VAL A 437 -1.72 -0.70 8.82
C VAL A 437 -1.59 0.81 8.59
N THR A 438 -2.04 1.61 9.57
CA THR A 438 -1.97 3.08 9.50
C THR A 438 -0.53 3.57 9.56
N PHE A 439 0.35 2.90 10.31
CA PHE A 439 1.77 3.22 10.37
C PHE A 439 2.44 3.02 9.01
N GLU A 440 2.23 1.87 8.36
CA GLU A 440 2.78 1.57 7.04
C GLU A 440 2.31 2.59 6.00
N GLY A 441 1.00 2.85 5.93
CA GLY A 441 0.44 3.86 5.02
C GLY A 441 1.04 5.25 5.24
N VAL A 442 1.18 5.68 6.51
CA VAL A 442 1.80 6.99 6.84
C VAL A 442 3.27 7.03 6.46
N VAL A 443 4.05 6.00 6.76
CA VAL A 443 5.47 5.96 6.40
C VAL A 443 5.64 6.07 4.89
N ASN A 444 4.84 5.34 4.11
CA ASN A 444 4.91 5.36 2.64
C ASN A 444 4.53 6.76 2.09
N ILE A 445 3.54 7.43 2.69
CA ILE A 445 3.19 8.82 2.37
C ILE A 445 4.36 9.77 2.70
N LEU A 446 4.98 9.63 3.87
CA LEU A 446 6.07 10.54 4.29
C LEU A 446 7.35 10.34 3.47
N VAL A 447 7.65 9.10 3.08
CA VAL A 447 8.75 8.77 2.16
C VAL A 447 8.47 9.35 0.76
N SER A 448 7.30 9.07 0.17
CA SER A 448 6.95 9.57 -1.17
C SER A 448 6.88 11.10 -1.26
N THR A 449 6.51 11.77 -0.16
CA THR A 449 6.46 13.24 -0.08
C THR A 449 7.79 13.90 0.31
N ASN A 450 8.85 13.12 0.55
CA ASN A 450 10.15 13.57 1.06
C ASN A 450 10.06 14.34 2.40
N SER A 451 9.10 13.99 3.26
CA SER A 451 8.83 14.69 4.53
C SER A 451 9.62 14.13 5.70
N SER A 452 10.95 14.16 5.61
CA SER A 452 11.85 13.42 6.53
C SER A 452 11.77 13.84 8.00
N VAL A 453 11.49 15.11 8.29
CA VAL A 453 11.31 15.60 9.67
C VAL A 453 10.06 14.98 10.31
N ALA A 454 8.96 14.88 9.55
CA ALA A 454 7.73 14.24 9.99
C ALA A 454 7.93 12.74 10.16
N LEU A 455 8.65 12.10 9.22
CA LEU A 455 8.98 10.68 9.28
C LEU A 455 9.72 10.33 10.58
N ILE A 456 10.76 11.10 10.94
CA ILE A 456 11.51 10.86 12.17
C ILE A 456 10.62 10.96 13.41
N LYS A 457 9.75 11.98 13.48
CA LYS A 457 8.80 12.12 14.59
C LYS A 457 7.86 10.92 14.72
N VAL A 458 7.34 10.43 13.59
CA VAL A 458 6.45 9.25 13.56
C VAL A 458 7.21 7.99 13.99
N LEU A 459 8.45 7.78 13.53
CA LEU A 459 9.29 6.64 13.93
C LEU A 459 9.62 6.67 15.43
N GLU A 460 9.97 7.83 15.97
CA GLU A 460 10.32 8.01 17.39
C GLU A 460 9.11 7.81 18.31
N ALA A 461 7.96 8.37 17.95
CA ALA A 461 6.73 8.25 18.74
C ALA A 461 6.14 6.83 18.71
N ASN A 462 6.43 6.03 17.68
CA ASN A 462 5.77 4.74 17.44
C ASN A 462 6.77 3.58 17.30
N ARG A 463 7.88 3.60 18.07
CA ARG A 463 8.95 2.61 17.95
C ARG A 463 8.48 1.14 18.05
N ASP A 464 7.50 0.87 18.91
CA ASP A 464 6.96 -0.49 19.10
C ASP A 464 6.07 -0.94 17.94
N VAL A 465 5.39 0.00 17.26
CA VAL A 465 4.64 -0.29 16.02
C VAL A 465 5.62 -0.48 14.86
N ALA A 466 6.64 0.38 14.76
CA ALA A 466 7.66 0.32 13.72
C ALA A 466 8.36 -1.04 13.64
N ARG A 467 8.67 -1.64 14.80
CA ARG A 467 9.26 -3.00 14.89
C ARG A 467 8.35 -4.10 14.33
N ARG A 468 7.04 -3.92 14.43
CA ARG A 468 6.03 -4.84 13.87
C ARG A 468 5.78 -4.62 12.38
N CYS A 469 6.33 -3.55 11.81
CA CYS A 469 6.19 -3.19 10.40
C CYS A 469 7.58 -3.10 9.74
N PRO A 470 8.32 -4.22 9.60
CA PRO A 470 9.69 -4.21 9.12
C PRO A 470 9.83 -3.60 7.72
N ARG A 471 8.89 -3.83 6.81
CA ARG A 471 8.89 -3.25 5.45
C ARG A 471 8.87 -1.72 5.48
N ALA A 472 7.90 -1.13 6.17
CA ALA A 472 7.82 0.32 6.35
C ALA A 472 9.10 0.89 7.00
N MET A 473 9.65 0.20 8.01
CA MET A 473 10.89 0.63 8.66
C MET A 473 12.10 0.58 7.70
N GLN A 474 12.21 -0.45 6.87
CA GLN A 474 13.25 -0.59 5.84
C GLN A 474 13.17 0.55 4.82
N GLU A 475 11.97 0.83 4.30
CA GLU A 475 11.74 1.95 3.36
C GLU A 475 12.10 3.30 3.98
N ALA A 476 11.70 3.53 5.24
CA ALA A 476 12.05 4.73 5.98
C ALA A 476 13.57 4.90 6.17
N ILE A 477 14.28 3.82 6.53
CA ILE A 477 15.74 3.83 6.69
C ILE A 477 16.43 4.09 5.35
N LEU A 478 16.00 3.44 4.28
CA LEU A 478 16.54 3.66 2.93
C LEU A 478 16.34 5.11 2.51
N HIS A 479 15.16 5.69 2.77
CA HIS A 479 14.88 7.10 2.52
C HIS A 479 15.84 8.03 3.31
N LEU A 480 15.95 7.83 4.62
CA LEU A 480 16.82 8.63 5.47
C LEU A 480 18.30 8.48 5.11
N SER A 481 18.73 7.31 4.62
CA SER A 481 20.11 7.05 4.20
C SER A 481 20.54 7.89 2.98
N MET A 482 19.59 8.29 2.14
CA MET A 482 19.86 9.15 0.98
C MET A 482 20.19 10.59 1.40
N LEU A 483 19.72 11.01 2.58
CA LEU A 483 19.82 12.39 3.05
C LEU A 483 21.01 12.55 3.99
N SER A 484 22.00 13.36 3.57
CA SER A 484 23.27 13.53 4.29
C SER A 484 23.12 13.85 5.78
N GLN A 485 22.17 14.73 6.12
CA GLN A 485 21.89 15.16 7.48
C GLN A 485 21.30 14.07 8.40
N TYR A 486 20.72 13.00 7.84
CA TYR A 486 20.08 11.92 8.60
C TYR A 486 20.82 10.58 8.50
N ARG A 487 21.98 10.53 7.81
CA ARG A 487 22.75 9.28 7.65
C ARG A 487 23.13 8.63 8.96
N VAL A 488 23.59 9.42 9.94
CA VAL A 488 23.98 8.90 11.26
C VAL A 488 22.79 8.25 11.96
N LEU A 489 21.61 8.89 11.90
CA LEU A 489 20.37 8.35 12.45
C LEU A 489 19.95 7.06 11.71
N ALA A 490 19.94 7.07 10.37
CA ALA A 490 19.59 5.90 9.56
C ALA A 490 20.51 4.70 9.84
N THR A 491 21.83 4.93 9.93
CA THR A 491 22.82 3.92 10.32
C THR A 491 22.55 3.39 11.73
N SER A 492 22.23 4.25 12.69
CA SER A 492 21.90 3.84 14.06
C SER A 492 20.64 2.99 14.13
N LEU A 493 19.58 3.39 13.42
CA LEU A 493 18.32 2.65 13.34
C LEU A 493 18.54 1.28 12.69
N LEU A 494 19.19 1.24 11.53
CA LEU A 494 19.48 -0.01 10.82
C LEU A 494 20.30 -0.97 11.70
N LYS A 495 21.35 -0.47 12.36
CA LYS A 495 22.16 -1.29 13.26
C LYS A 495 21.34 -1.83 14.43
N SER A 496 20.49 -1.00 15.04
CA SER A 496 19.62 -1.39 16.15
C SER A 496 18.65 -2.51 15.75
N GLU A 497 17.98 -2.37 14.61
CA GLU A 497 16.99 -3.35 14.16
C GLU A 497 17.64 -4.67 13.76
N ILE A 498 18.74 -4.62 12.99
CA ILE A 498 19.49 -5.83 12.61
C ILE A 498 20.02 -6.55 13.86
N HIS A 499 20.56 -5.82 14.84
CA HIS A 499 21.04 -6.41 16.08
C HIS A 499 19.91 -7.07 16.88
N ALA A 500 18.72 -6.45 16.95
CA ALA A 500 17.57 -7.01 17.64
C ALA A 500 17.12 -8.35 17.02
N ILE A 501 17.02 -8.41 15.69
CA ILE A 501 16.65 -9.67 15.01
C ILE A 501 17.75 -10.73 15.12
N THR A 502 19.03 -10.35 15.07
CA THR A 502 20.14 -11.29 15.35
C THR A 502 20.02 -11.87 16.74
N ALA A 503 19.78 -11.04 17.76
CA ALA A 503 19.65 -11.50 19.13
C ALA A 503 18.49 -12.48 19.28
N ALA A 504 17.34 -12.20 18.66
CA ALA A 504 16.19 -13.12 18.64
C ALA A 504 16.54 -14.46 17.96
N MET A 505 17.20 -14.42 16.80
CA MET A 505 17.69 -15.62 16.10
C MET A 505 18.65 -16.46 16.95
N VAL A 506 19.58 -15.82 17.65
CA VAL A 506 20.54 -16.51 18.54
C VAL A 506 19.82 -17.15 19.72
N VAL A 507 18.86 -16.45 20.34
CA VAL A 507 18.04 -17.00 21.42
C VAL A 507 17.27 -18.24 20.94
N GLU A 508 16.68 -18.19 19.74
CA GLU A 508 15.95 -19.32 19.15
C GLU A 508 16.87 -20.53 18.94
N ILE A 509 18.09 -20.34 18.41
CA ILE A 509 19.10 -21.39 18.32
C ILE A 509 19.45 -21.93 19.71
N GLU A 510 19.73 -21.07 20.68
CA GLU A 510 20.10 -21.48 22.04
C GLU A 510 18.96 -22.21 22.78
N CYS A 511 17.70 -21.93 22.45
CA CYS A 511 16.55 -22.69 22.95
C CYS A 511 16.54 -24.13 22.40
N SER A 512 16.90 -24.32 21.13
CA SER A 512 17.01 -25.66 20.52
C SER A 512 18.26 -26.43 20.92
N PHE A 513 19.30 -25.71 21.37
CA PHE A 513 20.58 -26.26 21.78
C PHE A 513 20.96 -25.75 23.18
N GLU A 514 20.25 -26.24 24.20
CA GLU A 514 20.29 -25.73 25.59
C GLU A 514 21.73 -25.58 26.16
N GLY A 515 22.64 -26.49 25.80
CA GLY A 515 24.04 -26.45 26.22
C GLY A 515 24.84 -25.23 25.70
N LEU A 516 24.38 -24.53 24.67
CA LEU A 516 25.04 -23.34 24.11
C LEU A 516 25.07 -22.16 25.08
N ARG A 517 24.12 -22.09 26.01
CA ARG A 517 24.08 -21.03 27.03
C ARG A 517 25.21 -21.16 28.05
N LYS A 518 25.83 -22.34 28.17
CA LYS A 518 26.94 -22.57 29.09
C LYS A 518 28.18 -21.80 28.61
N PRO A 519 28.80 -20.97 29.47
CA PRO A 519 29.97 -20.17 29.09
C PRO A 519 31.16 -21.05 28.68
N GLU A 520 31.28 -22.25 29.26
CA GLU A 520 32.28 -23.26 28.91
C GLU A 520 32.16 -23.69 27.45
N LYS A 521 30.94 -23.93 26.97
CA LYS A 521 30.68 -24.35 25.59
C LYS A 521 30.89 -23.21 24.60
N LYS A 522 30.56 -21.97 24.97
CA LYS A 522 30.92 -20.78 24.18
C LYS A 522 32.44 -20.62 24.04
N LYS A 523 33.20 -20.83 25.13
CA LYS A 523 34.67 -20.77 25.11
C LYS A 523 35.27 -21.90 24.27
N GLU A 524 34.76 -23.13 24.42
CA GLU A 524 35.20 -24.28 23.62
C GLU A 524 34.97 -24.03 22.12
N ALA A 525 33.81 -23.48 21.73
CA ALA A 525 33.52 -23.11 20.35
C ALA A 525 34.49 -22.04 19.80
N GLN A 526 34.93 -21.08 20.62
CA GLN A 526 35.95 -20.11 20.23
C GLN A 526 37.32 -20.76 19.99
N GLU A 527 37.68 -21.77 20.78
CA GLU A 527 38.98 -22.47 20.69
C GLU A 527 39.02 -23.52 19.57
N PHE A 528 37.89 -23.80 18.93
CA PHE A 528 37.75 -24.86 17.94
C PHE A 528 38.68 -24.71 16.71
N HIS A 529 39.04 -23.48 16.34
CA HIS A 529 39.99 -23.20 15.25
C HIS A 529 41.40 -23.77 15.51
N LYS A 530 41.75 -24.06 16.77
CA LYS A 530 43.05 -24.65 17.16
C LYS A 530 43.14 -26.14 16.85
N ILE A 531 42.00 -26.79 16.58
CA ILE A 531 41.95 -28.21 16.25
C ILE A 531 42.37 -28.38 14.77
N PRO A 532 43.20 -29.39 14.45
CA PRO A 532 43.56 -29.71 13.06
C PRO A 532 42.32 -29.95 12.20
N ALA A 533 42.30 -29.46 10.96
CA ALA A 533 41.15 -29.55 10.06
C ALA A 533 40.59 -30.99 9.90
N SER A 534 41.47 -31.99 9.88
CA SER A 534 41.11 -33.42 9.80
C SER A 534 40.32 -33.96 11.00
N GLU A 535 40.51 -33.38 12.19
CA GLU A 535 39.86 -33.83 13.43
C GLU A 535 38.59 -33.02 13.77
N ARG A 536 38.38 -31.89 13.08
CA ARG A 536 37.26 -30.97 13.32
C ARG A 536 35.89 -31.63 13.17
N PRO A 537 35.59 -32.44 12.14
CA PRO A 537 34.25 -33.04 12.00
C PRO A 537 33.89 -33.97 13.16
N GLU A 538 34.80 -34.86 13.55
CA GLU A 538 34.55 -35.79 14.67
C GLU A 538 34.46 -35.06 16.00
N ARG A 539 35.30 -34.05 16.24
CA ARG A 539 35.18 -33.23 17.45
C ARG A 539 33.88 -32.41 17.47
N ALA A 540 33.40 -31.96 16.31
CA ALA A 540 32.13 -31.23 16.19
C ALA A 540 30.95 -32.12 16.57
N LYS A 541 30.92 -33.39 16.14
CA LYS A 541 29.90 -34.37 16.53
C LYS A 541 29.86 -34.59 18.05
N VAL A 542 31.03 -34.79 18.66
CA VAL A 542 31.15 -34.98 20.12
C VAL A 542 30.67 -33.73 20.85
N TRP A 543 31.12 -32.56 20.42
CA TRP A 543 30.72 -31.28 21.01
C TRP A 543 29.21 -31.06 20.92
N LEU A 544 28.61 -31.34 19.75
CA LEU A 544 27.18 -31.19 19.53
C LEU A 544 26.36 -32.13 20.42
N HIS A 545 26.80 -33.38 20.56
CA HIS A 545 26.16 -34.33 21.48
C HIS A 545 26.17 -33.81 22.93
N GLU A 546 27.26 -33.19 23.39
CA GLU A 546 27.35 -32.58 24.72
C GLU A 546 26.50 -31.31 24.88
N VAL A 547 26.18 -30.61 23.79
CA VAL A 547 25.32 -29.42 23.78
C VAL A 547 23.83 -29.80 23.77
N ILE A 548 23.45 -30.86 23.05
CA ILE A 548 22.08 -31.36 22.98
C ILE A 548 21.70 -32.15 24.24
N THR A 549 22.62 -32.99 24.73
CA THR A 549 22.36 -33.85 25.89
C THR A 549 22.22 -33.00 27.14
N ARG A 550 21.01 -32.90 27.69
CA ARG A 550 20.79 -32.31 29.01
C ARG A 550 21.72 -32.99 30.01
N SER A 551 22.50 -32.18 30.74
CA SER A 551 23.41 -32.75 31.74
C SER A 551 22.58 -33.57 32.74
N PRO A 552 22.97 -34.82 33.04
CA PRO A 552 22.27 -35.61 34.06
C PRO A 552 22.24 -34.91 35.45
N GLU A 553 23.14 -33.96 35.70
CA GLU A 553 23.13 -33.15 36.93
C GLU A 553 22.00 -32.11 36.96
N SER A 554 21.58 -31.53 35.82
CA SER A 554 20.45 -30.58 35.78
C SER A 554 19.10 -31.27 35.93
N LEU A 555 19.00 -32.54 35.51
CA LEU A 555 17.81 -33.37 35.77
C LEU A 555 17.62 -33.69 37.26
N SER A 556 18.66 -33.65 38.08
CA SER A 556 18.55 -33.99 39.52
C SER A 556 18.04 -32.85 40.40
N ASN A 557 18.25 -31.59 40.00
CA ASN A 557 17.85 -30.42 40.78
C ASN A 557 16.55 -29.76 40.26
N ASP A 558 16.31 -29.75 38.94
CA ASP A 558 15.11 -29.11 38.37
C ASP A 558 13.88 -30.03 38.32
N ALA A 559 14.07 -31.35 38.23
CA ALA A 559 12.96 -32.31 38.25
C ALA A 559 12.24 -32.40 39.61
N GLN A 560 12.84 -31.86 40.68
CA GLN A 560 12.18 -31.76 42.00
C GLN A 560 11.58 -30.38 42.30
N ALA A 561 11.90 -29.33 41.51
CA ALA A 561 11.43 -27.97 41.77
C ALA A 561 10.49 -27.39 40.71
N ASN A 562 10.53 -27.86 39.45
CA ASN A 562 9.85 -27.19 38.32
C ASN A 562 8.96 -28.10 37.45
N VAL A 563 8.26 -29.07 38.04
CA VAL A 563 7.14 -29.77 37.37
C VAL A 563 5.87 -28.88 37.29
N GLY A 564 6.03 -27.55 37.25
CA GLY A 564 4.94 -26.59 37.24
C GLY A 564 5.28 -25.26 36.59
N ALA A 565 6.33 -25.20 35.75
CA ALA A 565 6.50 -24.03 34.88
C ALA A 565 5.49 -24.15 33.74
N ASP A 566 4.44 -23.34 33.85
CA ASP A 566 3.31 -23.31 32.92
C ASP A 566 3.84 -22.95 31.51
N PRO A 567 3.52 -23.70 30.44
CA PRO A 567 3.90 -23.34 29.06
C PRO A 567 3.52 -21.91 28.67
N VAL A 568 2.58 -21.30 29.40
CA VAL A 568 2.22 -19.88 29.35
C VAL A 568 3.42 -18.96 29.63
N ASP A 569 4.35 -19.31 30.52
CA ASP A 569 5.51 -18.45 30.87
C ASP A 569 6.59 -18.41 29.77
N LEU A 570 6.79 -19.53 29.06
CA LEU A 570 7.68 -19.58 27.90
C LEU A 570 7.09 -18.76 26.74
N PHE A 571 5.79 -18.88 26.53
CA PHE A 571 5.09 -18.08 25.53
C PHE A 571 5.07 -16.59 25.90
N ALA A 572 4.83 -16.25 27.18
CA ALA A 572 4.90 -14.89 27.72
C ALA A 572 6.30 -14.27 27.57
N ALA A 573 7.36 -15.06 27.74
CA ALA A 573 8.73 -14.61 27.49
C ALA A 573 8.96 -14.31 26.00
N ILE A 574 8.46 -15.16 25.09
CA ILE A 574 8.58 -14.94 23.64
C ILE A 574 7.76 -13.73 23.19
N THR A 575 6.51 -13.59 23.66
CA THR A 575 5.66 -12.41 23.40
C THR A 575 6.30 -11.13 23.95
N ALA A 576 6.85 -11.15 25.18
CA ALA A 576 7.55 -10.02 25.75
C ALA A 576 8.83 -9.64 24.97
N THR A 577 9.56 -10.63 24.45
CA THR A 577 10.78 -10.40 23.64
C THR A 577 10.45 -9.85 22.25
N LEU A 578 9.27 -10.19 21.72
CA LEU A 578 8.72 -9.65 20.46
C LEU A 578 7.99 -8.30 20.65
N GLY A 579 7.99 -7.72 21.86
CA GLY A 579 7.35 -6.43 22.14
C GLY A 579 5.82 -6.49 22.28
N LEU A 580 5.25 -7.68 22.45
CA LEU A 580 3.84 -7.89 22.78
C LEU A 580 3.66 -7.75 24.31
N GLY A 581 3.70 -6.51 24.80
CA GLY A 581 3.53 -6.21 26.21
C GLY A 581 2.06 -6.33 26.66
N PRO A 582 1.79 -6.71 27.93
CA PRO A 582 0.44 -6.81 28.49
C PRO A 582 -0.06 -5.42 28.90
N GLN A 583 -0.47 -4.59 27.93
CA GLN A 583 -1.18 -3.35 28.22
C GLN A 583 -2.67 -3.61 28.06
N GLY A 584 -3.33 -3.87 29.18
CA GLY A 584 -4.78 -4.06 29.29
C GLY A 584 -5.54 -2.82 28.81
N GLY A 585 -6.02 -2.88 27.57
CA GLY A 585 -7.10 -2.05 27.06
C GLY A 585 -8.20 -2.96 26.52
N PRO A 586 -9.49 -2.61 26.68
CA PRO A 586 -10.57 -3.42 26.14
C PRO A 586 -10.56 -3.32 24.61
N ILE A 587 -10.04 -4.36 23.94
CA ILE A 587 -10.04 -4.47 22.48
C ILE A 587 -11.43 -4.92 22.04
N SER A 588 -12.24 -3.96 21.63
CA SER A 588 -13.45 -4.19 20.85
C SER A 588 -13.11 -4.05 19.37
N THR A 589 -13.39 -5.11 18.60
CA THR A 589 -13.74 -5.13 17.17
C THR A 589 -12.70 -4.62 16.17
N PHE A 590 -12.00 -5.51 15.44
CA PHE A 590 -12.30 -5.90 14.05
C PHE A 590 -11.18 -6.75 13.39
N SER A 591 -11.63 -7.59 12.46
CA SER A 591 -10.90 -8.58 11.65
C SER A 591 -9.64 -8.10 10.93
N THR A 592 -8.52 -8.78 11.20
CA THR A 592 -7.50 -9.07 10.18
C THR A 592 -7.04 -10.53 10.37
N PRO A 593 -7.31 -11.46 9.42
CA PRO A 593 -7.08 -12.90 9.63
C PRO A 593 -5.60 -13.34 9.59
N LEU A 594 -4.64 -12.40 9.54
CA LEU A 594 -3.20 -12.71 9.57
C LEU A 594 -2.53 -12.48 10.93
N TYR A 595 -3.27 -11.93 11.90
CA TYR A 595 -2.79 -11.74 13.27
C TYR A 595 -3.94 -11.94 14.27
N ALA A 596 -4.72 -13.02 14.10
CA ALA A 596 -5.50 -13.52 15.23
C ALA A 596 -4.51 -13.76 16.37
N ASP A 597 -4.78 -13.20 17.55
CA ASP A 597 -3.97 -13.44 18.74
C ASP A 597 -3.83 -14.96 18.88
N PRO A 598 -2.62 -15.53 18.70
CA PRO A 598 -2.45 -16.98 18.70
C PRO A 598 -3.05 -17.61 19.95
N ILE A 599 -3.07 -16.85 21.06
CA ILE A 599 -3.65 -17.23 22.34
C ILE A 599 -5.13 -17.62 22.23
N GLU A 600 -5.94 -16.96 21.40
CA GLU A 600 -7.35 -17.33 21.21
C GLU A 600 -7.52 -18.59 20.35
N ALA A 601 -6.56 -18.88 19.45
CA ALA A 601 -6.57 -20.05 18.59
C ALA A 601 -6.04 -21.33 19.28
N LEU A 602 -5.26 -21.19 20.36
CA LEU A 602 -4.55 -22.29 21.01
C LEU A 602 -5.42 -23.10 22.00
N GLY A 603 -6.64 -22.64 22.31
CA GLY A 603 -7.52 -23.30 23.29
C GLY A 603 -6.93 -23.38 24.71
N ASP A 604 -7.70 -23.88 25.68
CA ASP A 604 -7.25 -23.95 27.08
C ASP A 604 -6.14 -25.00 27.34
N ASN A 605 -5.74 -25.79 26.33
CA ASN A 605 -4.73 -26.85 26.49
C ASN A 605 -3.54 -26.68 25.51
N PRO A 606 -2.46 -25.99 25.93
CA PRO A 606 -1.28 -25.79 25.09
C PRO A 606 -0.53 -27.08 24.72
N ALA A 607 -0.82 -28.21 25.37
CA ALA A 607 -0.21 -29.51 25.05
C ALA A 607 -0.86 -30.23 23.86
N GLU A 608 -2.05 -29.81 23.42
CA GLU A 608 -2.79 -30.42 22.30
C GLU A 608 -2.61 -29.67 20.97
N VAL A 609 -1.84 -28.59 20.96
CA VAL A 609 -1.65 -27.76 19.77
C VAL A 609 -0.81 -28.53 18.76
N ASP A 610 -1.34 -28.66 17.55
CA ASP A 610 -0.66 -29.26 16.42
C ASP A 610 0.71 -28.57 16.20
N PRO A 611 1.84 -29.29 16.24
CA PRO A 611 3.16 -28.72 16.00
C PRO A 611 3.28 -28.05 14.62
N GLU A 612 2.53 -28.48 13.61
CA GLU A 612 2.50 -27.81 12.30
C GLU A 612 1.86 -26.43 12.39
N LEU A 613 0.85 -26.27 13.25
CA LEU A 613 0.18 -25.00 13.48
C LEU A 613 1.09 -24.04 14.24
N LEU A 614 1.84 -24.52 15.25
CA LEU A 614 2.87 -23.72 15.92
C LEU A 614 3.95 -23.24 14.94
N GLU A 615 4.38 -24.11 14.02
CA GLU A 615 5.36 -23.74 13.00
C GLU A 615 4.81 -22.68 12.04
N ARG A 616 3.52 -22.76 11.68
CA ARG A 616 2.86 -21.76 10.83
C ARG A 616 2.79 -20.37 11.47
N PHE A 617 2.68 -20.29 12.80
CA PHE A 617 2.65 -19.02 13.54
C PHE A 617 4.04 -18.53 13.98
N ARG A 618 5.09 -19.31 13.74
CA ARG A 618 6.45 -18.93 14.10
C ARG A 618 6.93 -17.79 13.19
N PRO A 619 7.53 -16.72 13.73
CA PRO A 619 8.12 -15.68 12.90
C PRO A 619 9.18 -16.27 11.95
N SER A 620 9.07 -15.96 10.66
CA SER A 620 10.10 -16.33 9.68
C SER A 620 11.33 -15.43 9.85
N TYR A 621 12.15 -15.75 10.86
CA TYR A 621 13.35 -14.99 11.20
C TYR A 621 14.35 -14.94 10.04
N ALA A 622 14.54 -16.04 9.30
CA ALA A 622 15.44 -16.09 8.16
C ALA A 622 14.99 -15.15 7.02
N LYS A 623 13.69 -15.17 6.66
CA LYS A 623 13.13 -14.25 5.65
C LYS A 623 13.28 -12.79 6.07
N THR A 624 12.91 -12.49 7.32
CA THR A 624 13.00 -11.13 7.88
C THR A 624 14.46 -10.65 7.96
N TRP A 625 15.39 -11.52 8.35
CA TRP A 625 16.83 -11.26 8.35
C TRP A 625 17.34 -10.93 6.95
N ASN A 626 17.02 -11.77 5.96
CA ASN A 626 17.46 -11.57 4.58
C ASN A 626 16.95 -10.23 4.02
N ALA A 627 15.70 -9.85 4.29
CA ALA A 627 15.16 -8.54 3.91
C ALA A 627 15.97 -7.37 4.51
N TRP A 628 16.41 -7.50 5.77
CA TRP A 628 17.28 -6.51 6.40
C TRP A 628 18.69 -6.48 5.83
N ILE A 629 19.25 -7.63 5.44
CA ILE A 629 20.55 -7.69 4.75
C ILE A 629 20.47 -7.05 3.36
N ILE A 630 19.38 -7.27 2.62
CA ILE A 630 19.11 -6.57 1.34
C ILE A 630 19.07 -5.05 1.58
N THR A 631 18.33 -4.62 2.61
CA THR A 631 18.26 -3.20 3.01
C THR A 631 19.64 -2.62 3.34
N LEU A 632 20.49 -3.36 4.07
CA LEU A 632 21.87 -2.97 4.37
C LEU A 632 22.73 -2.89 3.10
N SER A 633 22.59 -3.83 2.19
CA SER A 633 23.29 -3.84 0.89
C SER A 633 22.91 -2.63 0.04
N ASP A 634 21.62 -2.30 -0.05
CA ASP A 634 21.13 -1.14 -0.78
C ASP A 634 21.58 0.18 -0.16
N ALA A 635 21.52 0.30 1.16
CA ALA A 635 22.06 1.46 1.88
C ALA A 635 23.57 1.60 1.65
N THR A 636 24.30 0.48 1.61
CA THR A 636 25.73 0.43 1.30
C THR A 636 26.03 0.85 -0.14
N ARG A 637 25.22 0.42 -1.10
CA ARG A 637 25.35 0.82 -2.51
C ARG A 637 25.16 2.33 -2.68
N ARG A 638 24.19 2.91 -1.97
CA ARG A 638 23.90 4.35 -1.98
C ARG A 638 24.95 5.16 -1.20
N ASN A 639 25.51 4.59 -0.13
CA ASN A 639 26.48 5.29 0.72
C ASN A 639 27.52 4.35 1.38
N PRO A 640 28.57 3.94 0.64
CA PRO A 640 29.49 2.91 1.11
C PRO A 640 30.28 3.32 2.37
N THR A 641 30.61 4.61 2.51
CA THR A 641 31.42 5.11 3.63
C THR A 641 30.74 4.94 4.99
N SER A 642 29.41 5.07 5.04
CA SER A 642 28.67 5.02 6.31
C SER A 642 28.22 3.60 6.68
N PHE A 643 27.91 2.76 5.68
CA PHE A 643 27.26 1.47 5.91
C PHE A 643 28.20 0.24 5.85
N ILE A 644 29.33 0.29 5.12
CA ILE A 644 30.34 -0.80 5.15
C ILE A 644 30.81 -1.13 6.58
N PRO A 645 31.10 -0.15 7.46
CA PRO A 645 31.51 -0.44 8.83
C PRO A 645 30.45 -1.19 9.64
N ILE A 646 29.17 -1.03 9.31
CA ILE A 646 28.06 -1.70 10.02
C ILE A 646 28.14 -3.21 9.79
N ALA A 647 28.33 -3.66 8.54
CA ALA A 647 28.41 -5.08 8.23
C ALA A 647 29.57 -5.75 8.98
N ALA A 648 30.75 -5.10 9.01
CA ALA A 648 31.90 -5.59 9.76
C ALA A 648 31.70 -5.58 11.29
N ALA A 649 31.01 -4.56 11.83
CA ALA A 649 30.66 -4.52 13.25
C ALA A 649 29.65 -5.61 13.60
N LEU A 650 28.63 -5.81 12.75
CA LEU A 650 27.61 -6.83 12.91
C LEU A 650 28.21 -8.25 12.90
N THR A 651 29.14 -8.55 11.99
CA THR A 651 29.86 -9.84 12.01
C THR A 651 30.56 -10.06 13.36
N LYS A 652 31.18 -9.02 13.94
CA LYS A 652 31.80 -9.13 15.27
C LYS A 652 30.76 -9.36 16.35
N ASP A 653 29.67 -8.59 16.34
CA ASP A 653 28.59 -8.70 17.33
C ASP A 653 27.94 -10.10 17.29
N ILE A 654 27.67 -10.64 16.10
CA ILE A 654 27.18 -12.02 15.91
C ILE A 654 28.16 -13.03 16.50
N LEU A 655 29.45 -12.91 16.21
CA LEU A 655 30.48 -13.84 16.71
C LEU A 655 30.70 -13.74 18.23
N VAL A 656 30.39 -12.59 18.84
CA VAL A 656 30.38 -12.44 20.29
C VAL A 656 29.17 -13.14 20.91
N MET A 657 27.98 -12.99 20.31
CA MET A 657 26.75 -13.64 20.80
C MET A 657 26.79 -15.16 20.61
N ALA A 658 27.22 -15.60 19.43
CA ALA A 658 27.15 -16.97 18.94
C ALA A 658 28.51 -17.41 18.34
N PRO A 659 29.54 -17.66 19.17
CA PRO A 659 30.89 -17.98 18.70
C PRO A 659 30.99 -19.28 17.87
N TYR A 660 30.04 -20.20 18.04
CA TYR A 660 29.95 -21.44 17.26
C TYR A 660 29.71 -21.19 15.77
N LEU A 661 29.09 -20.06 15.39
CA LEU A 661 28.92 -19.66 13.99
C LEU A 661 30.25 -19.32 13.29
N ALA A 662 31.35 -19.18 14.04
CA ALA A 662 32.68 -18.94 13.48
C ALA A 662 33.22 -20.14 12.69
N GLN A 663 32.72 -21.35 12.99
CA GLN A 663 33.31 -22.64 12.58
C GLN A 663 32.34 -23.40 11.70
N HIS A 664 32.73 -23.64 10.44
CA HIS A 664 31.89 -24.33 9.47
C HIS A 664 31.46 -25.72 9.94
N SER A 665 32.38 -26.51 10.48
CA SER A 665 32.09 -27.89 10.95
C SER A 665 31.04 -27.95 12.06
N LEU A 666 31.03 -26.99 12.99
CA LEU A 666 30.01 -26.93 14.05
C LEU A 666 28.64 -26.62 13.45
N VAL A 667 28.56 -25.65 12.55
CA VAL A 667 27.31 -25.26 11.90
C VAL A 667 26.75 -26.39 11.03
N THR A 668 27.60 -27.11 10.29
CA THR A 668 27.18 -28.24 9.45
C THR A 668 26.58 -29.37 10.28
N GLU A 669 27.22 -29.74 11.39
CA GLU A 669 26.68 -30.76 12.29
C GLU A 669 25.38 -30.30 12.97
N MET A 670 25.29 -29.02 13.40
CA MET A 670 24.05 -28.46 13.96
C MET A 670 22.90 -28.48 12.94
N LYS A 671 23.17 -28.16 11.68
CA LYS A 671 22.18 -28.23 10.59
C LYS A 671 21.75 -29.67 10.31
N LEU A 672 22.68 -30.62 10.33
CA LEU A 672 22.39 -32.05 10.14
C LEU A 672 21.47 -32.58 11.25
N HIS A 673 21.65 -32.08 12.48
CA HIS A 673 20.78 -32.42 13.60
C HIS A 673 19.36 -31.84 13.46
N CYS A 674 19.19 -30.69 12.79
CA CYS A 674 17.90 -30.02 12.58
C CYS A 674 17.02 -30.69 11.49
N GLY A 675 17.14 -32.00 11.27
CA GLY A 675 16.50 -32.71 10.17
C GLY A 675 15.00 -32.97 10.30
N THR A 676 14.37 -32.60 11.42
CA THR A 676 12.92 -32.78 11.63
C THR A 676 12.13 -31.55 11.18
N VAL A 677 10.84 -31.72 10.85
CA VAL A 677 9.93 -30.63 10.48
C VAL A 677 9.91 -29.52 11.54
N ALA A 678 9.91 -29.90 12.83
CA ALA A 678 9.89 -28.97 13.97
C ALA A 678 11.17 -28.14 14.16
N THR A 679 12.24 -28.45 13.43
CA THR A 679 13.55 -27.78 13.51
C THR A 679 13.97 -27.15 12.19
N LYS A 680 13.10 -27.15 11.17
CA LYS A 680 13.39 -26.58 9.85
C LYS A 680 13.79 -25.11 9.96
N HIS A 681 13.02 -24.32 10.70
CA HIS A 681 13.33 -22.90 10.92
C HIS A 681 14.70 -22.67 11.57
N ILE A 682 15.16 -23.52 12.49
CA ILE A 682 16.51 -23.41 13.08
C ILE A 682 17.59 -23.61 12.03
N LYS A 683 17.41 -24.60 11.15
CA LYS A 683 18.31 -24.84 10.02
C LYS A 683 18.39 -23.61 9.11
N ASP A 684 17.26 -22.95 8.85
CA ASP A 684 17.19 -21.75 8.01
C ASP A 684 17.89 -20.56 8.69
N ILE A 685 17.68 -20.36 9.99
CA ILE A 685 18.36 -19.34 10.81
C ILE A 685 19.88 -19.57 10.80
N LEU A 686 20.34 -20.80 11.07
CA LEU A 686 21.76 -21.17 11.04
C LEU A 686 22.37 -20.93 9.66
N THR A 687 21.61 -21.23 8.60
CA THR A 687 22.05 -21.00 7.22
C THR A 687 22.22 -19.54 6.92
N ALA A 688 21.22 -18.72 7.22
CA ALA A 688 21.22 -17.28 6.94
C ALA A 688 22.31 -16.52 7.72
N LEU A 689 22.54 -16.86 9.00
CA LEU A 689 23.60 -16.23 9.79
C LEU A 689 25.00 -16.67 9.34
N HIS A 690 25.20 -17.96 9.08
CA HIS A 690 26.50 -18.49 8.68
C HIS A 690 26.92 -18.00 7.29
N SER A 691 26.00 -18.00 6.30
CA SER A 691 26.28 -17.49 4.96
C SER A 691 26.73 -16.03 5.00
N PHE A 692 26.01 -15.19 5.77
CA PHE A 692 26.38 -13.79 5.99
C PHE A 692 27.80 -13.64 6.57
N ILE A 693 28.17 -14.43 7.59
CA ILE A 693 29.52 -14.37 8.19
C ILE A 693 30.60 -14.76 7.18
N VAL A 694 30.38 -15.83 6.42
CA VAL A 694 31.31 -16.30 5.39
C VAL A 694 31.51 -15.23 4.31
N GLU A 695 30.41 -14.66 3.80
CA GLU A 695 30.45 -13.61 2.79
C GLU A 695 31.19 -12.36 3.30
N GLN A 696 30.91 -11.92 4.53
CA GLN A 696 31.60 -10.77 5.12
C GLN A 696 33.09 -11.03 5.35
N ARG A 697 33.48 -12.24 5.74
CA ARG A 697 34.90 -12.62 5.85
C ARG A 697 35.59 -12.61 4.49
N ARG A 698 34.94 -13.16 3.45
CA ARG A 698 35.43 -13.12 2.06
C ARG A 698 35.64 -11.68 1.60
N TYR A 699 34.66 -10.80 1.83
CA TYR A 699 34.75 -9.38 1.51
C TYR A 699 35.89 -8.67 2.27
N GLN A 700 36.07 -8.96 3.56
CA GLN A 700 37.18 -8.39 4.34
C GLN A 700 38.55 -8.89 3.86
N ALA A 701 38.67 -10.16 3.47
CA ALA A 701 39.90 -10.73 2.95
C ALA A 701 40.29 -10.09 1.61
N THR A 702 39.33 -9.91 0.69
CA THR A 702 39.58 -9.24 -0.59
C THR A 702 39.93 -7.76 -0.39
N ALA A 703 39.26 -7.06 0.53
CA ALA A 703 39.58 -5.68 0.89
C ALA A 703 40.99 -5.53 1.49
N ARG A 704 41.43 -6.47 2.34
CA ARG A 704 42.80 -6.51 2.87
C ARG A 704 43.83 -6.74 1.77
N LYS A 705 43.64 -7.76 0.92
CA LYS A 705 44.49 -8.04 -0.24
C LYS A 705 44.57 -6.81 -1.17
N ALA A 706 43.47 -6.11 -1.40
CA ALA A 706 43.46 -4.88 -2.20
C ALA A 706 44.21 -3.73 -1.53
N LYS A 707 44.09 -3.56 -0.21
CA LYS A 707 44.85 -2.56 0.56
C LYS A 707 46.34 -2.85 0.53
N GLU A 708 46.74 -4.10 0.74
CA GLU A 708 48.14 -4.56 0.68
C GLU A 708 48.75 -4.30 -0.70
N LYS A 709 48.03 -4.63 -1.78
CA LYS A 709 48.43 -4.31 -3.16
C LYS A 709 48.59 -2.80 -3.38
N LYS A 710 47.66 -1.97 -2.88
CA LYS A 710 47.76 -0.50 -2.97
C LYS A 710 48.96 0.03 -2.19
N THR A 711 49.22 -0.48 -0.98
CA THR A 711 50.39 -0.06 -0.18
C THR A 711 51.70 -0.51 -0.80
N ALA A 712 51.75 -1.72 -1.38
CA ALA A 712 52.92 -2.22 -2.09
C ALA A 712 53.20 -1.41 -3.37
N ALA A 713 52.16 -1.07 -4.14
CA ALA A 713 52.28 -0.22 -5.32
C ALA A 713 52.73 1.20 -4.96
N ALA A 714 52.19 1.79 -3.89
CA ALA A 714 52.63 3.11 -3.41
C ALA A 714 54.08 3.09 -2.91
N ALA A 715 54.50 2.02 -2.22
CA ALA A 715 55.89 1.83 -1.81
C ALA A 715 56.83 1.69 -3.02
N ALA A 716 56.44 0.93 -4.04
CA ALA A 716 57.20 0.77 -5.28
C ALA A 716 57.29 2.09 -6.07
N ALA A 717 56.21 2.86 -6.16
CA ALA A 717 56.22 4.17 -6.80
C ALA A 717 57.17 5.16 -6.09
N ARG A 718 57.16 5.18 -4.75
CA ARG A 718 58.07 6.02 -3.96
C ARG A 718 59.55 5.61 -4.11
N ALA A 719 59.82 4.32 -4.33
CA ALA A 719 61.17 3.84 -4.61
C ALA A 719 61.69 4.23 -6.02
N THR A 720 60.79 4.59 -6.94
CA THR A 720 61.12 4.90 -8.35
C THR A 720 61.20 6.42 -8.60
N GLU A 721 60.91 7.26 -7.60
CA GLU A 721 61.01 8.71 -7.72
C GLU A 721 62.50 9.12 -7.75
N PRO A 722 63.02 9.65 -8.87
CA PRO A 722 64.43 9.99 -8.99
C PRO A 722 64.78 11.08 -7.98
N ALA A 723 65.86 10.86 -7.23
CA ALA A 723 66.37 11.78 -6.22
C ALA A 723 66.37 13.22 -6.77
N PRO A 724 65.76 14.20 -6.07
CA PRO A 724 65.73 15.58 -6.52
C PRO A 724 67.17 16.09 -6.61
N ASN A 725 67.63 16.29 -7.85
CA ASN A 725 68.88 16.96 -8.12
C ASN A 725 68.84 18.35 -7.50
N GLY A 726 69.88 18.64 -6.70
CA GLY A 726 69.98 19.78 -5.81
C GLY A 726 69.54 21.10 -6.43
N SER A 727 68.61 21.76 -5.77
CA SER A 727 68.34 23.19 -5.94
C SER A 727 68.55 23.88 -4.59
N THR A 728 69.63 24.65 -4.57
CA THR A 728 70.03 25.78 -3.72
C THR A 728 69.16 26.16 -2.50
N PRO A 729 69.78 26.42 -1.32
CA PRO A 729 69.10 26.89 -0.12
C PRO A 729 68.61 28.34 -0.29
N THR A 730 67.30 28.56 -0.21
CA THR A 730 66.70 29.89 -0.11
C THR A 730 66.62 30.31 1.36
N PRO A 731 66.97 31.55 1.75
CA PRO A 731 67.08 31.97 3.14
C PRO A 731 65.73 32.07 3.85
N ILE A 732 65.73 31.61 5.10
CA ILE A 732 64.65 31.67 6.09
C ILE A 732 64.35 33.14 6.46
N PRO A 733 63.12 33.65 6.30
CA PRO A 733 62.69 34.89 6.94
C PRO A 733 62.35 34.67 8.43
N PRO A 734 62.58 35.67 9.30
CA PRO A 734 62.51 35.52 10.75
C PRO A 734 61.09 35.37 11.29
N ALA A 735 61.00 34.59 12.36
CA ALA A 735 59.83 34.27 13.15
C ALA A 735 59.01 35.52 13.53
N SER A 736 57.72 35.48 13.21
CA SER A 736 56.71 36.40 13.75
C SER A 736 56.08 35.75 14.98
N THR A 737 56.31 36.39 16.12
CA THR A 737 55.72 36.13 17.44
C THR A 737 54.18 36.04 17.37
N PRO A 738 53.53 35.06 18.02
CA PRO A 738 52.08 35.03 18.14
C PRO A 738 51.61 35.99 19.26
N THR A 739 50.75 36.93 18.88
CA THR A 739 50.02 37.86 19.76
C THR A 739 48.88 37.11 20.48
N PRO A 740 48.63 37.33 21.79
CA PRO A 740 47.58 36.64 22.53
C PRO A 740 46.21 37.23 22.20
N VAL A 741 45.30 36.40 21.70
CA VAL A 741 43.88 36.72 21.48
C VAL A 741 43.10 36.43 22.78
N PRO A 742 42.18 37.32 23.22
CA PRO A 742 41.44 37.17 24.47
C PRO A 742 40.36 36.06 24.39
N PRO A 743 39.94 35.50 25.54
CA PRO A 743 38.94 34.43 25.57
C PRO A 743 37.54 34.95 25.19
N PRO A 744 36.74 34.17 24.45
CA PRO A 744 35.33 34.49 24.20
C PRO A 744 34.48 34.25 25.46
N PRO A 745 33.38 35.01 25.63
CA PRO A 745 32.54 34.95 26.82
C PRO A 745 31.80 33.62 26.92
N THR A 746 31.89 33.03 28.10
CA THR A 746 30.99 32.01 28.61
C THR A 746 29.58 32.59 28.69
N GLN A 747 28.59 31.95 28.06
CA GLN A 747 27.18 31.81 28.50
C GLN A 747 26.28 31.35 27.34
N PHE A 748 25.73 30.14 27.42
CA PHE A 748 24.30 29.77 27.34
C PHE A 748 24.18 28.22 27.39
N PRO A 749 23.07 27.66 27.93
CA PRO A 749 23.07 26.34 28.54
C PRO A 749 22.85 25.20 27.55
N SER A 750 23.64 24.14 27.71
CA SER A 750 23.39 22.82 27.14
C SER A 750 22.15 22.19 27.79
N ILE A 751 21.03 22.21 27.09
CA ILE A 751 19.94 21.25 27.28
C ILE A 751 19.89 20.44 26.00
N LEU A 752 20.40 19.20 26.04
CA LEU A 752 20.04 18.03 25.20
C LEU A 752 21.15 16.96 25.24
N TYR A 753 21.54 16.52 26.44
CA TYR A 753 22.21 15.22 26.61
C TYR A 753 21.82 14.67 27.99
N ASN A 754 20.78 13.85 27.98
CA ASN A 754 20.35 12.83 28.94
C ASN A 754 19.00 12.37 28.38
N ILE A 755 18.83 11.11 27.96
CA ILE A 755 18.16 10.10 28.78
C ILE A 755 18.44 8.72 28.16
N LEU A 756 19.20 7.90 28.87
CA LEU A 756 19.08 6.44 28.90
C LEU A 756 19.05 6.05 30.38
N GLY A 757 17.85 5.95 30.95
CA GLY A 757 17.55 5.26 32.22
C GLY A 757 17.85 6.01 33.52
N PHE A 758 16.81 6.49 34.21
CA PHE A 758 16.39 6.10 35.58
C PHE A 758 15.33 7.09 36.13
N THR A 759 14.21 6.50 36.61
CA THR A 759 13.19 6.96 37.58
C THR A 759 12.81 8.45 37.67
N VAL A 760 11.52 8.74 37.40
CA VAL A 760 10.85 10.03 37.60
C VAL A 760 10.26 10.12 39.03
N PRO A 761 10.47 11.21 39.80
CA PRO A 761 9.61 11.53 40.92
C PRO A 761 8.35 12.27 40.45
N ALA A 762 7.21 11.86 40.99
CA ALA A 762 5.91 12.49 40.81
C ALA A 762 5.89 13.90 41.42
N GLU A 763 5.55 14.91 40.62
CA GLU A 763 4.81 16.13 40.99
C GLU A 763 4.85 17.10 39.80
N PHE A 764 3.72 17.28 39.10
CA PHE A 764 3.23 18.54 38.53
C PHE A 764 1.92 18.25 37.77
N LEU A 765 0.80 18.23 38.50
CA LEU A 765 -0.54 18.33 37.94
C LEU A 765 -0.97 19.78 38.01
N SER A 766 -1.17 20.41 36.85
CA SER A 766 -2.30 21.29 36.53
C SER A 766 -1.93 22.20 35.37
N ASN A 767 -2.50 21.97 34.19
CA ASN A 767 -2.79 23.10 33.31
C ASN A 767 -4.02 22.78 32.46
N ASP A 768 -5.13 23.42 32.83
CA ASP A 768 -6.35 23.51 32.05
C ASP A 768 -6.05 24.28 30.75
N ASN A 769 -6.21 23.62 29.61
CA ASN A 769 -6.43 24.29 28.33
C ASN A 769 -7.40 23.46 27.50
N ALA A 770 -8.66 23.89 27.50
CA ALA A 770 -9.67 23.40 26.58
C ALA A 770 -9.30 23.80 25.14
N PRO A 771 -9.50 22.92 24.15
CA PRO A 771 -9.26 23.25 22.75
C PRO A 771 -10.31 24.25 22.23
N PRO A 772 -9.94 25.20 21.36
CA PRO A 772 -10.89 26.12 20.73
C PRO A 772 -11.78 25.37 19.74
N SER A 773 -13.07 25.72 19.74
CA SER A 773 -14.08 25.24 18.78
C SER A 773 -13.67 25.56 17.33
N PRO A 774 -13.90 24.66 16.36
CA PRO A 774 -13.57 24.92 14.96
C PRO A 774 -14.45 26.04 14.40
N ALA A 775 -13.81 26.99 13.70
CA ALA A 775 -14.48 28.07 12.98
C ALA A 775 -15.24 27.53 11.74
N PRO A 776 -16.35 28.17 11.34
CA PRO A 776 -17.09 27.80 10.14
C PRO A 776 -16.28 28.09 8.87
N TRP A 777 -16.35 27.15 7.93
CA TRP A 777 -15.76 27.22 6.61
C TRP A 777 -16.71 27.96 5.67
N ASP A 778 -16.63 29.29 5.64
CA ASP A 778 -17.29 30.09 4.61
C ASP A 778 -16.23 30.71 3.68
N ASP A 779 -16.41 30.40 2.40
CA ASP A 779 -16.04 31.14 1.19
C ASP A 779 -14.58 31.59 0.99
N VAL A 780 -13.87 30.79 0.18
CA VAL A 780 -12.90 31.31 -0.80
C VAL A 780 -13.21 30.65 -2.15
N ASP A 781 -13.85 31.42 -3.02
CA ASP A 781 -14.05 31.14 -4.45
C ASP A 781 -12.71 31.05 -5.22
#